data_AF-A0AAD2FRC3-F1
#
_entry.id   AF-A0AAD2FRC3-F1
#
_cell.length_a   1.000
_cell.length_b   1.000
_cell.length_c   1.000
_cell.angle_alpha   90.00
_cell.angle_beta   90.00
_cell.angle_gamma   90.00
#
_symmetry.space_group_name_H-M   'P 1'
#
loop_
_entity.id
_entity.type
_entity.pdbx_description
1 polymer ?
#
loop_
_entity_poly.entity_id
_entity_poly.type
_entity_poly.pdbx_seq_one_letter_code
_entity_poly.pdbx_strand_id
1 'polypeptide(L)'
;MGFFGKLKRKVKKKKEPQTKQNKNIPSDDIHKDGDSLTKASSSMSSSTKNEANMKKGKKLGNIRSSDVTMDQLPHLLKDLEDGTDETRVKTSKALKMLFALSEHPESRNRIEMVRYDNGRIVSALLNVLCRSTQKSNEKYMALLVLNNISIPAENKQVIAIVHDGGRVLSKLLCDDPSCHLIAIILVNLSFADTEVLEELVSLKADTGLVEALSFALHISSWSTEEFETQQVVLEKGVHNEMTPQERLDLLITEEENRTYDSDAKFIPEQEKYPETARWCLSALKNLSRVVKDACTVQALVHPMILNDILKYITIAEIVLPHSESHGSDSSAETPVPREPTDELINAPYLWDANSKQDAALYILMNLCACSVSRVVLKDSDAIEVLQQIVDNANVLCSKKSLSTRERSQQDLQCLKSRMAIGFLLGFEGSFGHAKMKSTSSTVAANAPESPMVMTESDAELLVEFLARSLHLRGKKGAAAFSATAMSTGYILFGLRCLMVHTSNQELLVRVAGRILNSLLMKAIAIHTSRPSAMVDAKAAEDACFSLYLLSNYGFKNPFLPSWLDDEDESLSVSAKVVKSYLDMPSVTPLGKHSAEQLLFRLKFLVFEGEVFDLIPQNGELAVTDIFFEDDIMDAMSEVQLQFRLHGARPKKEIFDRSILRRRKPRDGNTAAPWDNAASVATFSSALQAVQQLSFGSSKVRHVDGIDDVMIANNLAKCANGQRTEAYGFMWSWEDTANEIQLNMKRRGSLNADFQEPGASNSTFASNDTSSTIFSRLFTCGNVETTA
;
A
#
# COMPACT_ATOMS: atom_id res chain seq x y z
N MET A 1 -7.91 -61.15 32.26
CA MET A 1 -6.77 -60.32 32.71
C MET A 1 -6.67 -59.19 31.68
N GLY A 2 -7.27 -58.01 31.84
CA GLY A 2 -7.12 -56.98 32.89
C GLY A 2 -6.25 -55.85 32.28
N PHE A 3 -6.56 -54.56 32.25
CA PHE A 3 -7.54 -53.68 32.89
C PHE A 3 -7.53 -52.36 32.08
N PHE A 4 -8.69 -51.85 31.64
CA PHE A 4 -8.82 -50.47 31.10
C PHE A 4 -9.46 -49.58 32.17
N GLY A 5 -8.69 -48.63 32.72
CA GLY A 5 -9.16 -47.64 33.70
C GLY A 5 -9.76 -46.41 33.02
N LYS A 6 -11.09 -46.24 33.13
CA LYS A 6 -11.82 -45.02 32.77
C LYS A 6 -11.71 -44.00 33.90
N LEU A 7 -11.09 -42.84 33.66
CA LEU A 7 -11.20 -41.68 34.55
C LEU A 7 -12.45 -40.87 34.17
N LYS A 8 -13.51 -40.96 34.98
CA LYS A 8 -14.67 -40.05 34.93
C LYS A 8 -14.44 -38.89 35.91
N ARG A 9 -14.29 -37.65 35.41
CA ARG A 9 -14.37 -36.43 36.25
C ARG A 9 -15.83 -36.20 36.68
N LYS A 10 -16.07 -36.15 38.00
CA LYS A 10 -17.34 -35.77 38.63
C LYS A 10 -17.41 -34.25 38.72
N VAL A 11 -18.36 -33.62 38.04
CA VAL A 11 -18.77 -32.23 38.30
C VAL A 11 -19.86 -32.23 39.37
N LYS A 12 -19.58 -31.63 40.52
CA LYS A 12 -20.55 -31.38 41.61
C LYS A 12 -21.48 -30.24 41.18
N LYS A 13 -22.76 -30.54 40.95
CA LYS A 13 -23.83 -29.52 40.86
C LYS A 13 -24.15 -29.00 42.27
N LYS A 14 -23.86 -27.72 42.51
CA LYS A 14 -24.33 -26.97 43.69
C LYS A 14 -25.74 -26.43 43.36
N LYS A 15 -26.72 -26.75 44.22
CA LYS A 15 -28.10 -26.24 44.17
C LYS A 15 -28.15 -24.88 44.87
N GLU A 16 -28.73 -23.87 44.23
CA GLU A 16 -29.24 -22.65 44.85
C GLU A 16 -30.54 -22.20 44.12
N PRO A 17 -31.37 -21.32 44.72
CA PRO A 17 -32.81 -21.53 44.81
C PRO A 17 -33.62 -20.75 43.75
N GLN A 18 -34.83 -21.27 43.51
CA GLN A 18 -35.82 -20.67 42.63
C GLN A 18 -36.44 -19.41 43.24
N THR A 19 -36.35 -18.29 42.51
CA THR A 19 -37.25 -17.14 42.63
C THR A 19 -38.07 -16.98 41.35
N LYS A 20 -39.37 -16.72 41.56
CA LYS A 20 -40.44 -16.66 40.57
C LYS A 20 -40.45 -15.34 39.79
N GLN A 21 -40.84 -15.45 38.51
CA GLN A 21 -41.68 -14.55 37.71
C GLN A 21 -41.23 -13.07 37.51
N ASN A 22 -40.96 -12.66 36.26
CA ASN A 22 -41.97 -12.06 35.37
C ASN A 22 -41.41 -11.54 34.03
N LYS A 23 -42.24 -11.69 32.98
CA LYS A 23 -42.47 -10.83 31.80
C LYS A 23 -41.45 -10.79 30.63
N ASN A 24 -41.92 -11.39 29.52
CA ASN A 24 -42.02 -10.88 28.15
C ASN A 24 -40.84 -10.09 27.55
N ILE A 25 -40.10 -10.75 26.65
CA ILE A 25 -39.47 -10.13 25.46
C ILE A 25 -39.57 -11.17 24.31
N PRO A 26 -40.03 -10.79 23.10
CA PRO A 26 -40.14 -11.72 21.98
C PRO A 26 -38.78 -11.96 21.32
N SER A 27 -38.51 -13.24 21.06
CA SER A 27 -37.47 -13.75 20.20
C SER A 27 -37.88 -13.56 18.73
N ASP A 28 -37.05 -12.87 17.95
CA ASP A 28 -36.77 -13.14 16.54
C ASP A 28 -35.77 -12.08 16.06
N ASP A 29 -34.50 -12.46 15.90
CA ASP A 29 -33.55 -11.79 15.01
C ASP A 29 -32.32 -12.70 14.81
N ILE A 30 -32.48 -13.65 13.89
CA ILE A 30 -31.34 -14.34 13.26
C ILE A 30 -30.94 -13.46 12.07
N HIS A 31 -29.93 -12.61 12.29
CA HIS A 31 -29.32 -11.80 11.24
C HIS A 31 -28.62 -12.71 10.21
N LYS A 32 -29.17 -12.74 8.99
CA LYS A 32 -28.45 -13.14 7.78
C LYS A 32 -27.62 -11.94 7.30
N ASP A 33 -26.36 -11.86 7.71
CA ASP A 33 -25.39 -10.95 7.11
C ASP A 33 -24.73 -11.62 5.91
N GLY A 34 -25.25 -11.31 4.72
CA GLY A 34 -24.72 -11.80 3.43
C GLY A 34 -24.69 -10.76 2.30
N ASP A 35 -25.07 -9.51 2.52
CA ASP A 35 -25.29 -8.50 1.46
C ASP A 35 -24.62 -7.13 1.70
N SER A 36 -23.43 -7.11 2.33
CA SER A 36 -22.75 -5.84 2.68
C SER A 36 -21.92 -5.22 1.55
N LEU A 37 -21.70 -5.90 0.42
CA LEU A 37 -20.86 -5.44 -0.69
C LEU A 37 -21.57 -4.58 -1.75
N THR A 38 -22.91 -4.64 -1.86
CA THR A 38 -23.67 -3.84 -2.84
C THR A 38 -24.02 -2.42 -2.37
N LYS A 39 -23.98 -2.14 -1.06
CA LYS A 39 -24.27 -0.80 -0.52
C LYS A 39 -23.18 0.24 -0.75
N ALA A 40 -21.93 -0.16 -1.01
CA ALA A 40 -20.87 0.79 -1.39
C ALA A 40 -21.10 1.41 -2.78
N SER A 41 -21.77 0.69 -3.69
CA SER A 41 -22.20 1.19 -5.00
C SER A 41 -23.43 2.10 -4.92
N SER A 42 -24.25 2.02 -3.87
CA SER A 42 -25.41 2.93 -3.69
C SER A 42 -25.05 4.33 -3.20
N SER A 43 -23.85 4.55 -2.65
CA SER A 43 -23.35 5.90 -2.36
C SER A 43 -22.77 6.62 -3.58
N MET A 44 -22.75 5.98 -4.76
CA MET A 44 -22.31 6.60 -6.02
C MET A 44 -23.43 7.34 -6.77
N SER A 45 -24.68 7.36 -6.27
CA SER A 45 -25.83 7.96 -6.97
C SER A 45 -26.25 9.35 -6.48
N SER A 46 -25.48 10.06 -5.65
CA SER A 46 -25.83 11.41 -5.20
C SER A 46 -25.38 12.51 -6.17
N SER A 47 -25.84 12.43 -7.43
CA SER A 47 -25.78 13.52 -8.43
C SER A 47 -27.13 14.23 -8.52
N THR A 48 -27.65 14.72 -7.38
CA THR A 48 -28.99 15.34 -7.30
C THR A 48 -29.03 16.85 -7.58
N LYS A 49 -27.91 17.49 -7.95
CA LYS A 49 -27.92 18.91 -8.35
C LYS A 49 -28.30 19.15 -9.82
N ASN A 50 -28.00 18.21 -10.73
CA ASN A 50 -28.40 18.34 -12.15
C ASN A 50 -29.87 17.98 -12.39
N GLU A 51 -30.50 17.19 -11.51
CA GLU A 51 -31.95 16.92 -11.53
C GLU A 51 -32.81 18.17 -11.28
N ALA A 52 -32.33 19.11 -10.47
CA ALA A 52 -33.08 20.31 -10.11
C ALA A 52 -33.31 21.27 -11.29
N ASN A 53 -32.38 21.31 -12.25
CA ASN A 53 -32.49 22.16 -13.43
C ASN A 53 -33.35 21.56 -14.55
N MET A 54 -33.58 20.24 -14.58
CA MET A 54 -34.49 19.59 -15.54
C MET A 54 -35.96 19.61 -15.14
N LYS A 55 -36.30 19.88 -13.86
CA LYS A 55 -37.72 20.02 -13.44
C LYS A 55 -38.44 21.25 -14.02
N LYS A 56 -37.75 22.12 -14.76
CA LYS A 56 -38.35 23.24 -15.53
C LYS A 56 -38.62 22.92 -17.01
N GLY A 57 -38.32 21.69 -17.49
CA GLY A 57 -38.70 21.22 -18.83
C GLY A 57 -40.03 20.46 -18.84
N LYS A 58 -40.86 20.71 -19.86
CA LYS A 58 -42.15 20.04 -20.15
C LYS A 58 -42.23 18.57 -19.66
N LYS A 59 -43.31 18.24 -18.93
CA LYS A 59 -43.74 16.87 -18.56
C LYS A 59 -43.47 15.88 -19.70
N LEU A 60 -42.39 15.09 -19.61
CA LEU A 60 -42.26 13.84 -20.35
C LEU A 60 -43.35 12.88 -19.84
N GLY A 61 -44.07 12.21 -20.74
CA GLY A 61 -45.15 11.29 -20.38
C GLY A 61 -44.68 10.21 -19.39
N ASN A 62 -45.41 10.08 -18.27
CA ASN A 62 -45.19 9.08 -17.22
C ASN A 62 -45.41 7.66 -17.78
N ILE A 63 -44.34 6.99 -18.23
CA ILE A 63 -44.31 5.52 -18.28
C ILE A 63 -44.04 5.08 -16.83
N ARG A 64 -44.96 4.32 -16.23
CA ARG A 64 -44.74 3.77 -14.89
C ARG A 64 -43.73 2.63 -15.00
N SER A 65 -42.75 2.57 -14.09
CA SER A 65 -41.74 1.49 -14.07
C SER A 65 -42.34 0.09 -13.95
N SER A 66 -43.60 -0.02 -13.49
CA SER A 66 -44.36 -1.27 -13.40
C SER A 66 -44.73 -1.91 -14.74
N ASP A 67 -44.63 -1.18 -15.85
CA ASP A 67 -45.23 -1.60 -17.13
C ASP A 67 -44.21 -2.22 -18.10
N VAL A 68 -42.91 -2.18 -17.76
CA VAL A 68 -41.83 -2.71 -18.60
C VAL A 68 -41.32 -4.02 -18.03
N THR A 69 -41.34 -5.09 -18.82
CA THR A 69 -40.92 -6.44 -18.41
C THR A 69 -39.79 -6.96 -19.29
N MET A 70 -39.04 -7.95 -18.78
CA MET A 70 -37.96 -8.60 -19.54
C MET A 70 -38.44 -9.23 -20.85
N ASP A 71 -39.71 -9.64 -20.96
CA ASP A 71 -40.30 -10.18 -22.19
C ASP A 71 -40.32 -9.17 -23.35
N GLN A 72 -40.25 -7.86 -23.05
CA GLN A 72 -40.22 -6.81 -24.07
C GLN A 72 -38.81 -6.57 -24.61
N LEU A 73 -37.75 -7.07 -23.94
CA LEU A 73 -36.35 -6.86 -24.34
C LEU A 73 -36.06 -7.16 -25.83
N PRO A 74 -36.56 -8.25 -26.45
CA PRO A 74 -36.30 -8.54 -27.86
C PRO A 74 -36.81 -7.42 -28.80
N HIS A 75 -37.98 -6.85 -28.49
CA HIS A 75 -38.56 -5.77 -29.27
C HIS A 75 -37.80 -4.45 -29.07
N LEU A 76 -37.38 -4.18 -27.83
CA LEU A 76 -36.58 -2.99 -27.51
C LEU A 76 -35.22 -3.02 -28.21
N LEU A 77 -34.57 -4.18 -28.29
CA LEU A 77 -33.31 -4.36 -29.03
C LEU A 77 -33.48 -4.08 -30.51
N LYS A 78 -34.56 -4.59 -31.11
CA LYS A 78 -34.86 -4.31 -32.51
C LYS A 78 -35.03 -2.79 -32.77
N ASP A 79 -35.74 -2.09 -31.88
CA ASP A 79 -35.91 -0.63 -31.98
C ASP A 79 -34.60 0.16 -31.77
N LEU A 80 -33.59 -0.41 -31.09
CA LEU A 80 -32.24 0.17 -31.04
C LEU A 80 -31.47 -0.09 -32.33
N GLU A 81 -31.57 -1.28 -32.91
CA GLU A 81 -30.78 -1.68 -34.08
C GLU A 81 -31.27 -1.03 -35.38
N ASP A 82 -32.59 -0.87 -35.56
CA ASP A 82 -33.23 -0.31 -36.76
C ASP A 82 -32.90 1.20 -37.03
N GLY A 83 -32.02 1.79 -36.22
CA GLY A 83 -31.74 3.22 -36.06
C GLY A 83 -31.29 4.00 -37.31
N THR A 84 -32.25 4.28 -38.18
CA THR A 84 -32.25 5.37 -39.18
C THR A 84 -32.79 6.66 -38.56
N ASP A 85 -32.53 7.83 -39.16
CA ASP A 85 -33.03 9.13 -38.66
C ASP A 85 -34.56 9.16 -38.43
N GLU A 86 -35.32 8.41 -39.24
CA GLU A 86 -36.78 8.26 -39.13
C GLU A 86 -37.22 7.47 -37.87
N THR A 87 -36.32 6.66 -37.31
CA THR A 87 -36.60 5.79 -36.15
C THR A 87 -36.10 6.35 -34.82
N ARG A 88 -35.53 7.56 -34.82
CA ARG A 88 -35.00 8.23 -33.61
C ARG A 88 -35.98 8.26 -32.45
N VAL A 89 -37.28 8.44 -32.73
CA VAL A 89 -38.35 8.41 -31.72
C VAL A 89 -38.51 7.03 -31.09
N LYS A 90 -38.39 5.95 -31.88
CA LYS A 90 -38.45 4.56 -31.38
C LYS A 90 -37.23 4.25 -30.53
N THR A 91 -36.02 4.59 -31.00
CA THR A 91 -34.78 4.42 -30.24
C THR A 91 -34.84 5.14 -28.89
N SER A 92 -35.28 6.41 -28.86
CA SER A 92 -35.43 7.14 -27.60
C SER A 92 -36.46 6.49 -26.65
N LYS A 93 -37.58 5.99 -27.19
CA LYS A 93 -38.57 5.25 -26.39
C LYS A 93 -37.98 3.95 -25.84
N ALA A 94 -37.27 3.18 -26.67
CA ALA A 94 -36.62 1.94 -26.26
C ALA A 94 -35.60 2.17 -25.15
N LEU A 95 -34.73 3.18 -25.28
CA LEU A 95 -33.74 3.54 -24.26
C LEU A 95 -34.40 3.90 -22.91
N LYS A 96 -35.53 4.62 -22.92
CA LYS A 96 -36.27 4.93 -21.67
C LYS A 96 -36.83 3.68 -21.00
N MET A 97 -37.34 2.73 -21.79
CA MET A 97 -37.85 1.46 -21.28
C MET A 97 -36.72 0.57 -20.76
N LEU A 98 -35.59 0.51 -21.47
CA LEU A 98 -34.39 -0.20 -21.01
C LEU A 98 -33.81 0.41 -19.74
N PHE A 99 -33.82 1.75 -19.62
CA PHE A 99 -33.40 2.42 -18.41
C PHE A 99 -34.28 2.01 -17.22
N ALA A 100 -35.60 2.05 -17.39
CA ALA A 100 -36.55 1.59 -16.36
C ALA A 100 -36.34 0.12 -15.96
N LEU A 101 -36.02 -0.77 -16.92
CA LEU A 101 -35.66 -2.17 -16.61
C LEU A 101 -34.38 -2.28 -15.79
N SER A 102 -33.37 -1.48 -16.14
CA SER A 102 -32.04 -1.52 -15.50
C SER A 102 -32.00 -0.89 -14.09
N GLU A 103 -32.93 0.03 -13.79
CA GLU A 103 -33.09 0.69 -12.48
C GLU A 103 -33.72 -0.22 -11.42
N HIS A 104 -34.16 -1.44 -11.78
CA HIS A 104 -34.77 -2.35 -10.81
C HIS A 104 -33.84 -2.56 -9.59
N PRO A 105 -34.36 -2.54 -8.35
CA PRO A 105 -33.52 -2.62 -7.15
C PRO A 105 -32.62 -3.86 -7.13
N GLU A 106 -33.19 -4.99 -7.54
CA GLU A 106 -32.45 -6.25 -7.67
C GLU A 106 -31.58 -6.25 -8.93
N SER A 107 -30.35 -6.76 -8.81
CA SER A 107 -29.40 -6.90 -9.92
C SER A 107 -29.86 -7.89 -10.99
N ARG A 108 -30.90 -8.69 -10.72
CA ARG A 108 -31.40 -9.73 -11.60
C ARG A 108 -31.68 -9.24 -13.02
N ASN A 109 -32.47 -8.17 -13.18
CA ASN A 109 -32.77 -7.63 -14.52
C ASN A 109 -31.50 -7.19 -15.25
N ARG A 110 -30.56 -6.52 -14.55
CA ARG A 110 -29.30 -6.06 -15.14
C ARG A 110 -28.45 -7.22 -15.66
N ILE A 111 -28.39 -8.32 -14.91
CA ILE A 111 -27.67 -9.53 -15.29
C ILE A 111 -28.39 -10.23 -16.46
N GLU A 112 -29.71 -10.40 -16.36
CA GLU A 112 -30.51 -11.06 -17.40
C GLU A 112 -30.49 -10.27 -18.72
N MET A 113 -30.50 -8.93 -18.68
CA MET A 113 -30.37 -8.09 -19.88
C MET A 113 -29.08 -8.38 -20.65
N VAL A 114 -27.94 -8.49 -19.95
CA VAL A 114 -26.64 -8.79 -20.58
C VAL A 114 -26.49 -10.27 -20.96
N ARG A 115 -27.14 -11.19 -20.24
CA ARG A 115 -27.14 -12.61 -20.63
C ARG A 115 -28.04 -12.91 -21.82
N TYR A 116 -29.07 -12.09 -22.04
CA TYR A 116 -30.00 -12.26 -23.16
C TYR A 116 -29.25 -12.19 -24.50
N ASP A 117 -29.48 -13.20 -25.34
CA ASP A 117 -28.94 -13.30 -26.70
C ASP A 117 -27.42 -13.00 -26.76
N ASN A 118 -26.67 -13.62 -25.85
CA ASN A 118 -25.21 -13.48 -25.72
C ASN A 118 -24.70 -12.03 -25.59
N GLY A 119 -25.45 -11.16 -24.91
CA GLY A 119 -25.04 -9.78 -24.67
C GLY A 119 -25.30 -8.83 -25.83
N ARG A 120 -26.18 -9.19 -26.76
CA ARG A 120 -26.62 -8.34 -27.88
C ARG A 120 -27.04 -6.93 -27.46
N ILE A 121 -27.59 -6.75 -26.25
CA ILE A 121 -27.89 -5.42 -25.71
C ILE A 121 -26.66 -4.53 -25.64
N VAL A 122 -25.50 -5.08 -25.29
CA VAL A 122 -24.26 -4.33 -25.15
C VAL A 122 -23.84 -3.82 -26.52
N SER A 123 -23.79 -4.68 -27.54
CA SER A 123 -23.44 -4.28 -28.91
C SER A 123 -24.40 -3.23 -29.46
N ALA A 124 -25.71 -3.39 -29.22
CA ALA A 124 -26.72 -2.42 -29.64
C ALA A 124 -26.54 -1.05 -28.96
N LEU A 125 -26.26 -1.04 -27.65
CA LEU A 125 -25.99 0.21 -26.91
C LEU A 125 -24.70 0.88 -27.39
N LEU A 126 -23.60 0.14 -27.55
CA LEU A 126 -22.34 0.67 -28.06
C LEU A 126 -22.49 1.27 -29.47
N ASN A 127 -23.23 0.60 -30.35
CA ASN A 127 -23.54 1.14 -31.68
C ASN A 127 -24.33 2.46 -31.60
N VAL A 128 -25.34 2.53 -30.72
CA VAL A 128 -26.07 3.78 -30.47
C VAL A 128 -25.13 4.89 -30.01
N LEU A 129 -24.16 4.60 -29.14
CA LEU A 129 -23.18 5.58 -28.67
C LEU A 129 -22.29 6.10 -29.81
N CYS A 130 -21.80 5.21 -30.69
CA CYS A 130 -20.91 5.56 -31.79
C CYS A 130 -21.58 6.42 -32.87
N ARG A 131 -22.85 6.16 -33.19
CA ARG A 131 -23.56 6.93 -34.24
C ARG A 131 -24.24 8.20 -33.74
N SER A 132 -24.35 8.37 -32.41
CA SER A 132 -25.04 9.52 -31.82
C SER A 132 -24.12 10.72 -31.68
N THR A 133 -24.61 11.93 -31.99
CA THR A 133 -23.89 13.18 -31.75
C THR A 133 -23.57 13.37 -30.26
N GLN A 134 -22.43 13.99 -29.94
CA GLN A 134 -21.84 14.11 -28.59
C GLN A 134 -22.79 14.61 -27.48
N LYS A 135 -23.81 15.42 -27.83
CA LYS A 135 -24.79 15.98 -26.87
C LYS A 135 -26.23 15.50 -27.11
N SER A 136 -26.41 14.34 -27.76
CA SER A 136 -27.76 13.81 -27.99
C SER A 136 -28.35 13.17 -26.72
N ASN A 137 -29.67 13.30 -26.58
CA ASN A 137 -30.41 12.62 -25.50
C ASN A 137 -30.29 11.09 -25.62
N GLU A 138 -30.18 10.57 -26.84
CA GLU A 138 -29.99 9.15 -27.10
C GLU A 138 -28.66 8.64 -26.55
N LYS A 139 -27.56 9.36 -26.78
CA LYS A 139 -26.23 9.03 -26.25
C LYS A 139 -26.25 9.02 -24.73
N TYR A 140 -26.81 10.07 -24.12
CA TYR A 140 -26.93 10.18 -22.67
C TYR A 140 -27.75 9.04 -22.06
N MET A 141 -28.92 8.72 -22.63
CA MET A 141 -29.75 7.61 -22.15
C MET A 141 -29.08 6.25 -22.34
N ALA A 142 -28.36 6.03 -23.44
CA ALA A 142 -27.61 4.79 -23.65
C ALA A 142 -26.49 4.62 -22.62
N LEU A 143 -25.78 5.71 -22.28
CA LEU A 143 -24.78 5.70 -21.20
C LEU A 143 -25.40 5.37 -19.84
N LEU A 144 -26.60 5.89 -19.53
CA LEU A 144 -27.28 5.56 -18.27
C LEU A 144 -27.66 4.08 -18.18
N VAL A 145 -28.19 3.49 -19.27
CA VAL A 145 -28.48 2.05 -19.32
C VAL A 145 -27.19 1.25 -19.15
N LEU A 146 -26.13 1.62 -19.89
CA LEU A 146 -24.84 0.93 -19.86
C LEU A 146 -24.19 1.02 -18.47
N ASN A 147 -24.25 2.19 -17.83
CA ASN A 147 -23.80 2.38 -16.46
C ASN A 147 -24.49 1.42 -15.51
N ASN A 148 -25.83 1.35 -15.53
CA ASN A 148 -26.56 0.44 -14.66
C ASN A 148 -26.14 -1.01 -14.88
N ILE A 149 -26.15 -1.50 -16.12
CA ILE A 149 -25.81 -2.90 -16.42
C ILE A 149 -24.33 -3.23 -16.23
N SER A 150 -23.44 -2.24 -16.11
CA SER A 150 -22.01 -2.45 -15.81
C SER A 150 -21.69 -2.70 -14.32
N ILE A 151 -22.64 -2.45 -13.41
CA ILE A 151 -22.44 -2.60 -11.96
C ILE A 151 -22.24 -4.08 -11.55
N PRO A 152 -23.08 -5.04 -11.98
CA PRO A 152 -22.92 -6.46 -11.61
C PRO A 152 -21.58 -7.03 -12.08
N ALA A 153 -20.92 -7.82 -11.25
CA ALA A 153 -19.61 -8.41 -11.57
C ALA A 153 -19.68 -9.33 -12.79
N GLU A 154 -20.76 -10.09 -12.91
CA GLU A 154 -21.03 -11.05 -13.98
C GLU A 154 -21.07 -10.42 -15.37
N ASN A 155 -21.37 -9.12 -15.44
CA ASN A 155 -21.52 -8.41 -16.70
C ASN A 155 -20.20 -7.78 -17.18
N LYS A 156 -19.21 -7.60 -16.30
CA LYS A 156 -18.00 -6.79 -16.60
C LYS A 156 -17.18 -7.38 -17.73
N GLN A 157 -16.89 -8.67 -17.69
CA GLN A 157 -16.14 -9.34 -18.75
C GLN A 157 -16.89 -9.30 -20.09
N VAL A 158 -18.20 -9.54 -20.06
CA VAL A 158 -19.04 -9.52 -21.26
C VAL A 158 -19.06 -8.12 -21.89
N ILE A 159 -19.20 -7.08 -21.08
CA ILE A 159 -19.22 -5.70 -21.56
C ILE A 159 -17.85 -5.26 -22.03
N ALA A 160 -16.83 -5.40 -21.18
CA ALA A 160 -15.51 -4.82 -21.40
C ALA A 160 -14.74 -5.53 -22.52
N ILE A 161 -14.80 -6.87 -22.55
CA ILE A 161 -13.96 -7.71 -23.42
C ILE A 161 -14.78 -8.30 -24.57
N VAL A 162 -15.82 -9.10 -24.26
CA VAL A 162 -16.54 -9.89 -25.28
C VAL A 162 -17.20 -8.98 -26.34
N HIS A 163 -17.77 -7.87 -25.90
CA HIS A 163 -18.40 -6.87 -26.76
C HIS A 163 -17.56 -5.63 -26.97
N ASP A 164 -16.26 -5.69 -26.64
CA ASP A 164 -15.29 -4.63 -26.94
C ASP A 164 -15.66 -3.26 -26.33
N GLY A 165 -16.45 -3.28 -25.26
CA GLY A 165 -16.90 -2.07 -24.59
C GLY A 165 -15.75 -1.29 -23.96
N GLY A 166 -14.69 -1.96 -23.52
CA GLY A 166 -13.46 -1.30 -23.05
C GLY A 166 -12.89 -0.38 -24.11
N ARG A 167 -12.59 -0.91 -25.31
CA ARG A 167 -12.02 -0.15 -26.42
C ARG A 167 -12.94 0.97 -26.92
N VAL A 168 -14.23 0.68 -27.10
CA VAL A 168 -15.21 1.68 -27.57
C VAL A 168 -15.35 2.83 -26.56
N LEU A 169 -15.44 2.52 -25.26
CA LEU A 169 -15.57 3.55 -24.23
C LEU A 169 -14.27 4.34 -24.05
N SER A 170 -13.10 3.72 -24.17
CA SER A 170 -11.80 4.42 -24.18
C SER A 170 -11.75 5.47 -25.29
N LYS A 171 -12.10 5.09 -26.51
CA LYS A 171 -12.15 6.02 -27.66
C LYS A 171 -13.15 7.16 -27.42
N LEU A 172 -14.36 6.83 -26.96
CA LEU A 172 -15.39 7.83 -26.69
C LEU A 172 -15.00 8.79 -25.55
N LEU A 173 -14.22 8.34 -24.56
CA LEU A 173 -13.70 9.19 -23.51
C LEU A 173 -12.68 10.19 -24.06
N CYS A 174 -11.78 9.75 -24.95
CA CYS A 174 -10.86 10.65 -25.64
C CYS A 174 -11.58 11.64 -26.55
N ASP A 175 -12.70 11.24 -27.18
CA ASP A 175 -13.53 12.12 -28.02
C ASP A 175 -14.29 13.17 -27.20
N ASP A 176 -14.66 12.82 -25.97
CA ASP A 176 -15.42 13.69 -25.08
C ASP A 176 -14.95 13.62 -23.60
N PRO A 177 -13.81 14.22 -23.25
CA PRO A 177 -13.32 14.27 -21.87
C PRO A 177 -14.30 15.00 -20.92
N SER A 178 -15.25 15.76 -21.43
CA SER A 178 -16.28 16.40 -20.61
C SER A 178 -17.35 15.44 -20.09
N CYS A 179 -17.45 14.23 -20.67
CA CYS A 179 -18.48 13.24 -20.35
C CYS A 179 -18.05 12.28 -19.23
N HIS A 180 -18.16 12.72 -17.98
CA HIS A 180 -17.82 11.92 -16.80
C HIS A 180 -18.59 10.58 -16.69
N LEU A 181 -19.77 10.42 -17.31
CA LEU A 181 -20.50 9.15 -17.33
C LEU A 181 -19.71 8.02 -18.00
N ILE A 182 -18.91 8.33 -19.03
CA ILE A 182 -18.05 7.33 -19.67
C ILE A 182 -16.99 6.85 -18.66
N ALA A 183 -16.35 7.79 -17.95
CA ALA A 183 -15.40 7.46 -16.91
C ALA A 183 -16.04 6.65 -15.77
N ILE A 184 -17.28 6.93 -15.36
CA ILE A 184 -18.02 6.12 -14.37
C ILE A 184 -18.20 4.68 -14.86
N ILE A 185 -18.60 4.47 -16.11
CA ILE A 185 -18.75 3.12 -16.67
C ILE A 185 -17.40 2.40 -16.64
N LEU A 186 -16.31 3.08 -17.03
CA LEU A 186 -14.96 2.51 -16.95
C LEU A 186 -14.52 2.19 -15.52
N VAL A 187 -14.96 2.97 -14.52
CA VAL A 187 -14.75 2.64 -13.10
C VAL A 187 -15.48 1.36 -12.72
N ASN A 188 -16.74 1.18 -13.16
CA ASN A 188 -17.48 -0.05 -12.90
C ASN A 188 -16.80 -1.26 -13.55
N LEU A 189 -16.36 -1.13 -14.81
CA LEU A 189 -15.67 -2.18 -15.55
C LEU A 189 -14.29 -2.51 -14.96
N SER A 190 -13.56 -1.50 -14.45
CA SER A 190 -12.29 -1.70 -13.75
C SER A 190 -12.46 -2.15 -12.30
N PHE A 191 -13.66 -2.10 -11.72
CA PHE A 191 -13.92 -2.73 -10.43
C PHE A 191 -14.18 -4.23 -10.59
N ALA A 192 -13.32 -4.94 -11.32
CA ALA A 192 -13.49 -6.35 -11.65
C ALA A 192 -12.51 -7.27 -10.90
N ASP A 193 -12.67 -8.57 -11.12
CA ASP A 193 -11.71 -9.57 -10.68
C ASP A 193 -10.38 -9.44 -11.43
N THR A 194 -9.32 -9.99 -10.85
CA THR A 194 -7.94 -9.84 -11.35
C THR A 194 -7.80 -10.23 -12.82
N GLU A 195 -8.44 -11.31 -13.26
CA GLU A 195 -8.36 -11.79 -14.66
C GLU A 195 -8.87 -10.75 -15.67
N VAL A 196 -10.03 -10.14 -15.37
CA VAL A 196 -10.62 -9.10 -16.23
C VAL A 196 -9.75 -7.84 -16.23
N LEU A 197 -9.15 -7.50 -15.08
CA LEU A 197 -8.26 -6.35 -15.00
C LEU A 197 -6.97 -6.55 -15.78
N GLU A 198 -6.35 -7.73 -15.66
CA GLU A 198 -5.17 -8.11 -16.43
C GLU A 198 -5.45 -8.06 -17.94
N GLU A 199 -6.63 -8.50 -18.38
CA GLU A 199 -7.02 -8.41 -19.79
C GLU A 199 -7.26 -6.96 -20.23
N LEU A 200 -7.92 -6.15 -19.40
CA LEU A 200 -8.19 -4.73 -19.69
C LEU A 200 -6.92 -3.89 -19.85
N VAL A 201 -5.84 -4.24 -19.15
CA VAL A 201 -4.54 -3.54 -19.22
C VAL A 201 -3.52 -4.24 -20.13
N SER A 202 -3.87 -5.41 -20.68
CA SER A 202 -2.99 -6.17 -21.54
C SER A 202 -2.81 -5.48 -22.88
N LEU A 203 -1.55 -5.33 -23.33
CA LEU A 203 -1.23 -4.85 -24.68
C LEU A 203 -1.90 -5.68 -25.79
N LYS A 204 -2.29 -6.93 -25.50
CA LYS A 204 -2.96 -7.80 -26.48
C LYS A 204 -4.43 -7.43 -26.71
N ALA A 205 -5.08 -6.81 -25.73
CA ALA A 205 -6.49 -6.52 -25.80
C ALA A 205 -6.81 -5.23 -26.58
N ASP A 206 -5.79 -4.42 -26.92
CA ASP A 206 -5.91 -3.18 -27.71
C ASP A 206 -7.05 -2.26 -27.22
N THR A 207 -7.30 -2.24 -25.91
CA THR A 207 -8.39 -1.45 -25.30
C THR A 207 -8.05 0.03 -25.24
N GLY A 208 -6.76 0.38 -25.24
CA GLY A 208 -6.27 1.74 -25.01
C GLY A 208 -6.77 2.37 -23.71
N LEU A 209 -7.13 1.55 -22.71
CA LEU A 209 -7.86 2.01 -21.52
C LEU A 209 -7.01 2.90 -20.62
N VAL A 210 -5.77 2.49 -20.33
CA VAL A 210 -4.88 3.29 -19.48
C VAL A 210 -4.56 4.60 -20.17
N GLU A 211 -4.30 4.56 -21.47
CA GLU A 211 -4.00 5.71 -22.32
C GLU A 211 -5.17 6.69 -22.36
N ALA A 212 -6.39 6.18 -22.56
CA ALA A 212 -7.60 7.01 -22.60
C ALA A 212 -7.90 7.69 -21.27
N LEU A 213 -7.78 6.95 -20.16
CA LEU A 213 -7.97 7.49 -18.81
C LEU A 213 -6.92 8.55 -18.49
N SER A 214 -5.66 8.31 -18.88
CA SER A 214 -4.56 9.25 -18.71
C SER A 214 -4.72 10.52 -19.55
N PHE A 215 -5.09 10.38 -20.82
CA PHE A 215 -5.39 11.51 -21.70
C PHE A 215 -6.52 12.36 -21.12
N ALA A 216 -7.62 11.73 -20.71
CA ALA A 216 -8.76 12.43 -20.15
C ALA A 216 -8.44 13.06 -18.78
N LEU A 217 -7.66 12.39 -17.94
CA LEU A 217 -7.18 12.94 -16.66
C LEU A 217 -6.38 14.23 -16.90
N HIS A 218 -5.42 14.19 -17.82
CA HIS A 218 -4.56 15.32 -18.12
C HIS A 218 -5.37 16.53 -18.59
N ILE A 219 -6.24 16.35 -19.59
CA ILE A 219 -7.12 17.44 -20.08
C ILE A 219 -8.05 17.95 -18.98
N SER A 220 -8.55 17.05 -18.13
CA SER A 220 -9.43 17.44 -17.03
C SER A 220 -8.73 18.28 -15.97
N SER A 221 -7.41 18.10 -15.82
CA SER A 221 -6.56 18.81 -14.85
C SER A 221 -6.21 20.23 -15.26
N TRP A 222 -6.35 20.57 -16.55
CA TRP A 222 -6.11 21.92 -17.05
C TRP A 222 -7.06 22.94 -16.42
N SER A 223 -6.56 24.16 -16.25
CA SER A 223 -7.39 25.33 -16.03
C SER A 223 -8.24 25.65 -17.26
N THR A 224 -9.24 26.51 -17.07
CA THR A 224 -10.08 26.96 -18.19
C THR A 224 -9.28 27.69 -19.28
N GLU A 225 -8.30 28.50 -18.88
CA GLU A 225 -7.44 29.26 -19.80
C GLU A 225 -6.47 28.36 -20.58
N GLU A 226 -5.84 27.40 -19.90
CA GLU A 226 -5.00 26.40 -20.56
C GLU A 226 -5.81 25.60 -21.58
N PHE A 227 -7.02 25.16 -21.20
CA PHE A 227 -7.89 24.42 -22.11
C PHE A 227 -8.25 25.22 -23.35
N GLU A 228 -8.64 26.49 -23.21
CA GLU A 228 -9.00 27.35 -24.35
C GLU A 228 -7.81 27.60 -25.28
N THR A 229 -6.61 27.75 -24.73
CA THR A 229 -5.37 27.91 -25.50
C THR A 229 -5.04 26.65 -26.30
N GLN A 230 -5.33 25.48 -25.73
CA GLN A 230 -4.91 24.18 -26.28
C GLN A 230 -6.00 23.47 -27.08
N GLN A 231 -7.23 23.97 -27.03
CA GLN A 231 -8.35 23.42 -27.78
C GLN A 231 -8.07 23.35 -29.29
N VAL A 232 -7.34 24.33 -29.84
CA VAL A 232 -6.97 24.35 -31.26
C VAL A 232 -6.07 23.16 -31.64
N VAL A 233 -5.19 22.73 -30.74
CA VAL A 233 -4.31 21.56 -30.95
C VAL A 233 -5.13 20.28 -30.90
N LEU A 234 -6.05 20.17 -29.93
CA LEU A 234 -6.96 19.03 -29.81
C LEU A 234 -7.86 18.89 -31.05
N GLU A 235 -8.43 20.00 -31.54
CA GLU A 235 -9.31 20.00 -32.71
C GLU A 235 -8.60 19.59 -34.01
N LYS A 236 -7.30 19.89 -34.16
CA LYS A 236 -6.50 19.40 -35.31
C LYS A 236 -6.36 17.88 -35.34
N GLY A 237 -6.41 17.21 -34.19
CA GLY A 237 -6.33 15.75 -34.08
C GLY A 237 -7.65 15.02 -34.33
N VAL A 238 -8.80 15.68 -34.12
CA VAL A 238 -10.15 15.06 -34.16
C VAL A 238 -10.54 14.55 -35.57
N HIS A 239 -9.90 15.04 -36.63
CA HIS A 239 -10.24 14.65 -38.00
C HIS A 239 -9.69 13.28 -38.43
N ASN A 240 -8.78 12.68 -37.66
CA ASN A 240 -8.25 11.34 -37.92
C ASN A 240 -8.79 10.33 -36.90
N GLU A 241 -9.00 9.07 -37.29
CA GLU A 241 -9.40 7.96 -36.40
C GLU A 241 -8.25 7.55 -35.46
N MET A 242 -7.69 8.50 -34.71
CA MET A 242 -6.60 8.27 -33.77
C MET A 242 -7.04 7.34 -32.64
N THR A 243 -6.16 6.41 -32.30
CA THR A 243 -6.24 5.57 -31.10
C THR A 243 -6.01 6.41 -29.84
N PRO A 244 -6.43 5.93 -28.65
CA PRO A 244 -6.11 6.59 -27.38
C PRO A 244 -4.61 6.83 -27.17
N GLN A 245 -3.75 5.87 -27.56
CA GLN A 245 -2.30 6.01 -27.47
C GLN A 245 -1.79 7.18 -28.32
N GLU A 246 -2.20 7.26 -29.60
CA GLU A 246 -1.75 8.34 -30.49
C GLU A 246 -2.19 9.73 -29.99
N ARG A 247 -3.37 9.82 -29.36
CA ARG A 247 -3.83 11.07 -28.73
C ARG A 247 -3.01 11.45 -27.51
N LEU A 248 -2.66 10.46 -26.70
CA LEU A 248 -1.79 10.66 -25.55
C LEU A 248 -0.39 11.11 -26.00
N ASP A 249 0.19 10.45 -26.99
CA ASP A 249 1.51 10.79 -27.54
C ASP A 249 1.56 12.19 -28.16
N LEU A 250 0.49 12.59 -28.87
CA LEU A 250 0.35 13.96 -29.38
C LEU A 250 0.38 14.97 -28.24
N LEU A 251 -0.34 14.68 -27.15
CA LEU A 251 -0.42 15.57 -26.00
C LEU A 251 0.94 15.66 -25.28
N ILE A 252 1.62 14.52 -25.08
CA ILE A 252 2.97 14.46 -24.50
C ILE A 252 3.96 15.30 -25.33
N THR A 253 3.94 15.14 -26.66
CA THR A 253 4.85 15.87 -27.56
C THR A 253 4.62 17.38 -27.47
N GLU A 254 3.36 17.81 -27.39
CA GLU A 254 3.01 19.23 -27.25
C GLU A 254 3.43 19.77 -25.88
N GLU A 255 3.35 18.95 -24.84
CA GLU A 255 3.75 19.32 -23.49
C GLU A 255 5.26 19.43 -23.30
N GLU A 256 6.04 18.53 -23.90
CA GLU A 256 7.51 18.60 -23.92
C GLU A 256 8.02 19.88 -24.59
N ASN A 257 7.24 20.45 -25.52
CA ASN A 257 7.56 21.71 -26.18
C ASN A 257 7.15 22.95 -25.37
N ARG A 258 6.46 22.80 -24.23
CA ARG A 258 6.06 23.93 -23.37
C ARG A 258 7.17 24.28 -22.39
N THR A 259 7.49 25.57 -22.32
CA THR A 259 8.15 26.14 -21.14
C THR A 259 7.12 26.27 -20.03
N TYR A 260 7.22 25.38 -19.05
CA TYR A 260 6.43 25.47 -17.83
C TYR A 260 6.89 26.62 -16.95
N ASP A 261 5.92 27.36 -16.41
CA ASP A 261 6.15 28.12 -15.18
C ASP A 261 6.18 27.12 -14.03
N SER A 262 7.39 26.77 -13.56
CA SER A 262 7.57 25.83 -12.44
C SER A 262 6.89 26.30 -11.16
N ASP A 263 6.54 27.58 -11.07
CA ASP A 263 5.98 28.19 -9.87
C ASP A 263 4.44 28.17 -9.85
N ALA A 264 3.80 27.77 -10.95
CA ALA A 264 2.34 27.67 -11.05
C ALA A 264 1.81 26.56 -10.12
N LYS A 265 1.18 26.97 -9.02
CA LYS A 265 0.60 26.05 -8.04
C LYS A 265 -0.69 25.43 -8.57
N PHE A 266 -0.79 24.11 -8.49
CA PHE A 266 -2.01 23.39 -8.80
C PHE A 266 -3.12 23.71 -7.79
N ILE A 267 -4.28 24.14 -8.29
CA ILE A 267 -5.47 24.44 -7.48
C ILE A 267 -6.61 23.53 -7.96
N PRO A 268 -6.96 22.47 -7.22
CA PRO A 268 -7.96 21.47 -7.63
C PRO A 268 -9.34 22.05 -7.99
N GLU A 269 -9.67 23.24 -7.48
CA GLU A 269 -10.91 23.96 -7.74
C GLU A 269 -10.96 24.63 -9.11
N GLN A 270 -9.82 24.81 -9.79
CA GLN A 270 -9.71 25.49 -11.08
C GLN A 270 -9.74 24.55 -12.29
N GLU A 271 -9.81 23.25 -12.04
CA GLU A 271 -9.86 22.20 -13.07
C GLU A 271 -11.04 22.38 -14.05
N LYS A 272 -10.78 22.03 -15.31
CA LYS A 272 -11.77 22.10 -16.38
C LYS A 272 -12.91 21.09 -16.20
N TYR A 273 -12.56 19.84 -15.87
CA TYR A 273 -13.52 18.73 -15.77
C TYR A 273 -13.30 17.91 -14.48
N PRO A 274 -13.58 18.49 -13.29
CA PRO A 274 -13.20 17.87 -12.02
C PRO A 274 -13.87 16.52 -11.74
N GLU A 275 -15.09 16.32 -12.23
CA GLU A 275 -15.78 15.03 -12.11
C GLU A 275 -15.13 13.96 -13.01
N THR A 276 -14.76 14.30 -14.26
CA THR A 276 -14.05 13.36 -15.13
C THR A 276 -12.72 12.97 -14.52
N ALA A 277 -11.93 13.93 -14.00
CA ALA A 277 -10.67 13.64 -13.32
C ALA A 277 -10.86 12.67 -12.13
N ARG A 278 -11.87 12.92 -11.29
CA ARG A 278 -12.22 12.04 -10.16
C ARG A 278 -12.48 10.60 -10.58
N TRP A 279 -13.26 10.41 -11.63
CA TRP A 279 -13.60 9.08 -12.12
C TRP A 279 -12.43 8.43 -12.87
N CYS A 280 -11.62 9.20 -13.60
CA CYS A 280 -10.40 8.69 -14.22
C CYS A 280 -9.41 8.18 -13.17
N LEU A 281 -9.13 8.96 -12.12
CA LEU A 281 -8.31 8.52 -11.00
C LEU A 281 -8.91 7.30 -10.28
N SER A 282 -10.22 7.22 -10.16
CA SER A 282 -10.88 6.05 -9.56
C SER A 282 -10.70 4.78 -10.39
N ALA A 283 -10.76 4.87 -11.72
CA ALA A 283 -10.52 3.75 -12.63
C ALA A 283 -9.03 3.36 -12.61
N LEU A 284 -8.13 4.34 -12.75
CA LEU A 284 -6.68 4.13 -12.67
C LEU A 284 -6.28 3.49 -11.33
N LYS A 285 -6.90 3.90 -10.21
CA LYS A 285 -6.72 3.26 -8.91
C LYS A 285 -7.06 1.77 -8.96
N ASN A 286 -8.18 1.40 -9.55
CA ASN A 286 -8.57 -0.02 -9.66
C ASN A 286 -7.60 -0.81 -10.54
N LEU A 287 -7.20 -0.25 -11.68
CA LEU A 287 -6.23 -0.85 -12.62
C LEU A 287 -4.84 -0.97 -11.99
N SER A 288 -4.46 -0.02 -11.13
CA SER A 288 -3.15 -0.01 -10.47
C SER A 288 -2.93 -1.19 -9.50
N ARG A 289 -4.00 -1.91 -9.12
CA ARG A 289 -3.90 -3.08 -8.22
C ARG A 289 -3.26 -4.30 -8.88
N VAL A 290 -3.35 -4.42 -10.21
CA VAL A 290 -2.83 -5.57 -10.98
C VAL A 290 -1.50 -5.28 -11.65
N VAL A 291 -0.79 -4.25 -11.19
CA VAL A 291 0.49 -3.76 -11.73
C VAL A 291 1.62 -4.75 -11.40
N LYS A 292 1.54 -5.93 -11.99
CA LYS A 292 2.59 -6.95 -12.06
C LYS A 292 3.27 -6.92 -13.43
N ASP A 293 2.55 -6.49 -14.47
CA ASP A 293 3.07 -6.39 -15.83
C ASP A 293 3.84 -5.08 -16.04
N ALA A 294 5.00 -5.19 -16.69
CA ALA A 294 5.87 -4.05 -16.98
C ALA A 294 5.18 -3.03 -17.91
N CYS A 295 4.27 -3.47 -18.78
CA CYS A 295 3.60 -2.59 -19.74
C CYS A 295 2.61 -1.65 -19.03
N THR A 296 1.76 -2.18 -18.15
CA THR A 296 0.83 -1.36 -17.34
C THR A 296 1.59 -0.40 -16.43
N VAL A 297 2.70 -0.85 -15.83
CA VAL A 297 3.61 0.03 -15.08
C VAL A 297 4.05 1.17 -15.98
N GLN A 298 4.61 0.86 -17.16
CA GLN A 298 5.20 1.83 -18.07
C GLN A 298 4.21 2.92 -18.50
N ALA A 299 2.96 2.56 -18.76
CA ALA A 299 1.91 3.52 -19.07
C ALA A 299 1.60 4.44 -17.87
N LEU A 300 1.50 3.91 -16.65
CA LEU A 300 1.20 4.69 -15.45
C LEU A 300 2.38 5.52 -14.93
N VAL A 301 3.63 5.09 -15.16
CA VAL A 301 4.83 5.84 -14.78
C VAL A 301 5.34 6.77 -15.87
N HIS A 302 4.59 6.94 -16.97
CA HIS A 302 4.93 7.95 -17.95
C HIS A 302 5.07 9.32 -17.26
N PRO A 303 6.14 10.10 -17.49
CA PRO A 303 6.43 11.31 -16.72
C PRO A 303 5.24 12.28 -16.61
N MET A 304 4.53 12.51 -17.72
CA MET A 304 3.34 13.37 -17.75
C MET A 304 2.22 12.88 -16.81
N ILE A 305 1.90 11.58 -16.85
CA ILE A 305 0.81 10.99 -16.07
C ILE A 305 1.19 10.94 -14.59
N LEU A 306 2.44 10.56 -14.31
CA LEU A 306 2.99 10.56 -12.97
C LEU A 306 2.98 11.98 -12.37
N ASN A 307 3.34 12.99 -13.16
CA ASN A 307 3.26 14.39 -12.73
C ASN A 307 1.84 14.80 -12.39
N ASP A 308 0.83 14.39 -13.15
CA ASP A 308 -0.57 14.67 -12.81
C ASP A 308 -0.98 13.96 -11.51
N ILE A 309 -0.60 12.69 -11.33
CA ILE A 309 -0.85 11.96 -10.07
C ILE A 309 -0.19 12.67 -8.88
N LEU A 310 1.07 13.12 -9.04
CA LEU A 310 1.81 13.83 -8.00
C LEU A 310 1.17 15.20 -7.70
N LYS A 311 0.80 15.99 -8.72
CA LYS A 311 0.10 17.27 -8.58
C LYS A 311 -1.14 17.16 -7.68
N TYR A 312 -1.92 16.08 -7.83
CA TYR A 312 -3.11 15.86 -7.01
C TYR A 312 -2.81 15.70 -5.51
N ILE A 313 -1.64 15.20 -5.13
CA ILE A 313 -1.27 14.96 -3.73
C ILE A 313 -0.25 15.97 -3.19
N THR A 314 0.27 16.87 -4.03
CA THR A 314 1.14 17.96 -3.60
C THR A 314 0.36 18.93 -2.69
N ILE A 315 0.96 19.28 -1.55
CA ILE A 315 0.41 20.24 -0.60
C ILE A 315 1.01 21.60 -0.94
N ALA A 316 0.16 22.59 -1.21
CA ALA A 316 0.61 23.93 -1.57
C ALA A 316 0.37 24.91 -0.40
N GLU A 317 1.42 25.61 0.01
CA GLU A 317 1.30 26.76 0.91
C GLU A 317 0.83 27.98 0.13
N ILE A 318 -0.26 28.62 0.53
CA ILE A 318 -0.60 29.94 0.00
C ILE A 318 0.27 30.96 0.73
N VAL A 319 1.30 31.47 0.06
CA VAL A 319 1.88 32.76 0.44
C VAL A 319 0.93 33.81 -0.12
N LEU A 320 -0.07 34.22 0.68
CA LEU A 320 -0.95 35.31 0.27
C LEU A 320 -0.07 36.53 0.04
N PRO A 321 -0.02 37.11 -1.18
CA PRO A 321 0.75 38.32 -1.41
C PRO A 321 0.22 39.37 -0.43
N HIS A 322 1.11 39.88 0.43
CA HIS A 322 0.76 40.97 1.33
C HIS A 322 0.12 42.06 0.48
N SER A 323 -1.16 42.34 0.68
CA SER A 323 -1.84 43.39 -0.06
C SER A 323 -1.10 44.69 0.27
N GLU A 324 -0.20 45.11 -0.62
CA GLU A 324 0.45 46.39 -0.54
C GLU A 324 -0.67 47.43 -0.48
N SER A 325 -0.85 48.00 0.71
CA SER A 325 -1.86 49.03 0.94
C SER A 325 -1.41 50.27 0.16
N HIS A 326 -1.81 50.35 -1.11
CA HIS A 326 -1.68 51.58 -1.87
C HIS A 326 -2.51 52.65 -1.18
N GLY A 327 -1.80 53.60 -0.57
CA GLY A 327 -2.36 54.66 0.22
C GLY A 327 -3.35 55.51 -0.56
N SER A 328 -4.44 55.85 0.11
CA SER A 328 -5.10 57.14 -0.07
C SER A 328 -5.67 57.57 1.28
N ASP A 329 -4.97 58.55 1.84
CA ASP A 329 -5.32 59.51 2.89
C ASP A 329 -6.64 59.40 3.67
N SER A 330 -6.45 59.59 4.99
CA SER A 330 -7.35 60.26 5.93
C SER A 330 -8.52 59.47 6.53
N SER A 331 -8.23 58.66 7.55
CA SER A 331 -8.85 58.82 8.89
C SER A 331 -8.27 57.77 9.85
N ALA A 332 -8.03 58.21 11.09
CA ALA A 332 -7.19 57.55 12.08
C ALA A 332 -7.85 56.35 12.78
N GLU A 333 -8.12 55.27 12.05
CA GLU A 333 -8.33 53.95 12.65
C GLU A 333 -7.07 53.11 12.46
N THR A 334 -6.36 52.85 13.55
CA THR A 334 -5.22 51.91 13.59
C THR A 334 -5.64 50.59 12.96
N PRO A 335 -5.08 50.19 11.79
CA PRO A 335 -5.38 48.91 11.21
C PRO A 335 -4.80 47.84 12.12
N VAL A 336 -5.68 47.04 12.73
CA VAL A 336 -5.27 45.80 13.40
C VAL A 336 -4.65 44.91 12.31
N PRO A 337 -3.37 44.53 12.40
CA PRO A 337 -2.78 43.60 11.45
C PRO A 337 -3.63 42.33 11.46
N ARG A 338 -4.33 42.03 10.35
CA ARG A 338 -4.91 40.71 10.18
C ARG A 338 -3.74 39.76 10.02
N GLU A 339 -3.56 38.88 10.99
CA GLU A 339 -2.59 37.81 10.88
C GLU A 339 -2.85 37.07 9.55
N PRO A 340 -1.81 36.82 8.74
CA PRO A 340 -1.97 36.04 7.53
C PRO A 340 -2.61 34.71 7.91
N THR A 341 -3.80 34.45 7.37
CA THR A 341 -4.41 33.13 7.51
C THR A 341 -3.63 32.20 6.61
N ASP A 342 -2.67 31.48 7.20
CA ASP A 342 -1.93 30.36 6.59
C ASP A 342 -2.92 29.24 6.21
N GLU A 343 -3.76 29.48 5.20
CA GLU A 343 -4.70 28.49 4.72
C GLU A 343 -3.97 27.60 3.70
N LEU A 344 -3.67 26.38 4.11
CA LEU A 344 -3.07 25.36 3.26
C LEU A 344 -4.08 24.92 2.19
N ILE A 345 -3.68 24.96 0.92
CA ILE A 345 -4.44 24.33 -0.16
C ILE A 345 -4.14 22.84 -0.15
N ASN A 346 -5.17 22.04 -0.39
CA ASN A 346 -5.04 20.60 -0.57
C ASN A 346 -4.51 19.83 0.66
N ALA A 347 -4.88 20.24 1.88
CA ALA A 347 -4.40 19.59 3.09
C ALA A 347 -4.93 18.15 3.26
N PRO A 348 -4.12 17.17 3.75
CA PRO A 348 -4.49 15.75 3.82
C PRO A 348 -5.75 15.44 4.66
N TYR A 349 -6.05 16.28 5.66
CA TYR A 349 -7.24 16.12 6.49
C TYR A 349 -8.56 16.36 5.72
N LEU A 350 -8.50 16.96 4.53
CA LEU A 350 -9.65 17.19 3.64
C LEU A 350 -9.85 16.08 2.60
N TRP A 351 -8.91 15.14 2.46
CA TRP A 351 -8.93 14.12 1.42
C TRP A 351 -9.84 12.96 1.78
N ASP A 352 -11.15 13.18 1.80
CA ASP A 352 -12.16 12.14 2.09
C ASP A 352 -11.95 10.88 1.22
N ALA A 353 -12.47 9.75 1.68
CA ALA A 353 -12.46 8.50 0.91
C ALA A 353 -13.09 8.69 -0.47
N ASN A 354 -12.40 8.26 -1.52
CA ASN A 354 -12.78 8.48 -2.93
C ASN A 354 -12.66 9.93 -3.44
N SER A 355 -11.99 10.82 -2.70
CA SER A 355 -11.50 12.09 -3.28
C SER A 355 -10.45 11.81 -4.37
N LYS A 356 -10.17 12.83 -5.20
CA LYS A 356 -9.13 12.76 -6.24
C LYS A 356 -7.78 12.45 -5.62
N GLN A 357 -7.47 13.11 -4.52
CA GLN A 357 -6.24 13.00 -3.77
C GLN A 357 -6.06 11.63 -3.11
N ASP A 358 -7.12 11.12 -2.47
CA ASP A 358 -7.12 9.76 -1.91
C ASP A 358 -6.89 8.72 -3.02
N ALA A 359 -7.53 8.88 -4.18
CA ALA A 359 -7.34 7.99 -5.32
C ALA A 359 -5.92 8.07 -5.90
N ALA A 360 -5.38 9.29 -6.08
CA ALA A 360 -4.03 9.52 -6.56
C ALA A 360 -2.97 8.93 -5.62
N LEU A 361 -3.13 9.12 -4.29
CA LEU A 361 -2.22 8.52 -3.31
C LEU A 361 -2.27 6.99 -3.36
N TYR A 362 -3.44 6.38 -3.52
CA TYR A 362 -3.54 4.93 -3.70
C TYR A 362 -2.87 4.43 -4.99
N ILE A 363 -3.02 5.14 -6.11
CA ILE A 363 -2.30 4.80 -7.35
C ILE A 363 -0.80 4.83 -7.07
N LEU A 364 -0.31 5.91 -6.48
CA LEU A 364 1.11 6.08 -6.16
C LEU A 364 1.62 4.99 -5.22
N MET A 365 0.85 4.62 -4.19
CA MET A 365 1.17 3.51 -3.29
C MET A 365 1.33 2.18 -4.03
N ASN A 366 0.39 1.87 -4.94
CA ASN A 366 0.45 0.63 -5.73
C ASN A 366 1.65 0.64 -6.68
N LEU A 367 1.96 1.78 -7.31
CA LEU A 367 3.17 1.95 -8.12
C LEU A 367 4.43 1.81 -7.26
N CYS A 368 4.47 2.38 -6.05
CA CYS A 368 5.60 2.21 -5.13
C CYS A 368 5.79 0.74 -4.71
N ALA A 369 4.70 -0.02 -4.58
CA ALA A 369 4.76 -1.44 -4.27
C ALA A 369 5.34 -2.29 -5.43
N CYS A 370 5.20 -1.87 -6.68
CA CYS A 370 5.78 -2.58 -7.84
C CYS A 370 7.27 -2.25 -8.02
N SER A 371 8.10 -3.28 -8.15
CA SER A 371 9.57 -3.11 -8.23
C SER A 371 10.04 -2.36 -9.49
N VAL A 372 9.33 -2.45 -10.60
CA VAL A 372 9.70 -1.84 -11.89
C VAL A 372 9.55 -0.32 -11.85
N SER A 373 8.46 0.18 -11.26
CA SER A 373 8.14 1.61 -11.14
C SER A 373 9.02 2.36 -10.15
N ARG A 374 9.58 1.69 -9.14
CA ARG A 374 10.34 2.37 -8.07
C ARG A 374 11.52 3.18 -8.57
N VAL A 375 12.19 2.75 -9.63
CA VAL A 375 13.32 3.50 -10.20
C VAL A 375 12.83 4.84 -10.73
N VAL A 376 11.78 4.82 -11.56
CA VAL A 376 11.18 6.03 -12.14
C VAL A 376 10.64 6.96 -11.04
N LEU A 377 9.95 6.41 -10.04
CA LEU A 377 9.38 7.18 -8.93
C LEU A 377 10.44 7.89 -8.09
N LYS A 378 11.63 7.28 -7.91
CA LYS A 378 12.74 7.92 -7.19
C LYS A 378 13.33 9.10 -7.95
N ASP A 379 13.27 9.04 -9.28
CA ASP A 379 13.79 10.08 -10.16
C ASP A 379 12.75 11.20 -10.43
N SER A 380 11.51 11.07 -9.90
CA SER A 380 10.37 11.96 -10.18
C SER A 380 9.86 12.73 -8.94
N ASP A 381 10.74 13.05 -7.99
CA ASP A 381 10.42 13.79 -6.74
C ASP A 381 9.30 13.18 -5.87
N ALA A 382 8.87 11.94 -6.13
CA ALA A 382 7.76 11.32 -5.41
C ALA A 382 8.03 11.21 -3.90
N ILE A 383 9.29 11.00 -3.50
CA ILE A 383 9.68 10.97 -2.08
C ILE A 383 9.45 12.33 -1.41
N GLU A 384 9.78 13.43 -2.09
CA GLU A 384 9.60 14.78 -1.55
C GLU A 384 8.12 15.11 -1.39
N VAL A 385 7.31 14.82 -2.41
CA VAL A 385 5.85 15.02 -2.35
C VAL A 385 5.21 14.19 -1.24
N LEU A 386 5.61 12.92 -1.09
CA LEU A 386 5.14 12.06 -0.01
C LEU A 386 5.58 12.57 1.38
N GLN A 387 6.83 13.06 1.50
CA GLN A 387 7.35 13.66 2.73
C GLN A 387 6.52 14.87 3.14
N GLN A 388 6.14 15.74 2.21
CA GLN A 388 5.29 16.91 2.51
C GLN A 388 3.98 16.51 3.20
N ILE A 389 3.36 15.39 2.80
CA ILE A 389 2.15 14.85 3.45
C ILE A 389 2.40 14.53 4.92
N VAL A 390 3.54 13.92 5.22
CA VAL A 390 3.95 13.53 6.57
C VAL A 390 4.30 14.76 7.41
N ASP A 391 5.08 15.68 6.87
CA ASP A 391 5.54 16.88 7.57
C ASP A 391 4.40 17.86 7.86
N ASN A 392 3.42 17.94 6.96
CA ASN A 392 2.26 18.81 7.12
C ASN A 392 1.45 18.46 8.38
N ALA A 393 1.40 17.18 8.77
CA ALA A 393 0.75 16.77 10.01
C ALA A 393 1.42 17.38 11.26
N ASN A 394 2.75 17.42 11.27
CA ASN A 394 3.51 18.01 12.38
C ASN A 394 3.27 19.52 12.48
N VAL A 395 3.25 20.21 11.34
CA VAL A 395 3.03 21.67 11.30
C VAL A 395 1.60 22.03 11.73
N LEU A 396 0.59 21.36 11.18
CA LEU A 396 -0.82 21.66 11.45
C LEU A 396 -1.22 21.39 12.90
N CYS A 397 -0.70 20.33 13.52
CA CYS A 397 -0.93 20.03 14.93
C CYS A 397 -0.56 21.19 15.86
N SER A 398 0.38 22.04 15.46
CA SER A 398 0.80 23.21 16.25
C SER A 398 -0.08 24.46 16.03
N LYS A 399 -0.68 24.61 14.84
CA LYS A 399 -1.36 25.85 14.41
C LYS A 399 -2.89 25.79 14.47
N LYS A 400 -3.50 24.62 14.26
CA LYS A 400 -4.96 24.50 14.09
C LYS A 400 -5.54 23.35 14.91
N SER A 401 -6.67 23.60 15.58
CA SER A 401 -7.47 22.56 16.23
C SER A 401 -8.30 21.81 15.19
N LEU A 402 -7.89 20.59 14.86
CA LEU A 402 -8.63 19.69 13.97
C LEU A 402 -9.72 18.93 14.74
N SER A 403 -10.86 18.71 14.11
CA SER A 403 -11.88 17.78 14.63
C SER A 403 -11.33 16.34 14.69
N THR A 404 -11.93 15.48 15.50
CA THR A 404 -11.54 14.05 15.56
C THR A 404 -11.59 13.39 14.19
N ARG A 405 -12.59 13.72 13.36
CA ARG A 405 -12.71 13.17 12.01
C ARG A 405 -11.57 13.62 11.10
N GLU A 406 -11.25 14.91 11.10
CA GLU A 406 -10.16 15.48 10.29
C GLU A 406 -8.80 14.90 10.72
N ARG A 407 -8.57 14.75 12.03
CA ARG A 407 -7.35 14.13 12.55
C ARG A 407 -7.22 12.68 12.10
N SER A 408 -8.25 11.86 12.26
CA SER A 408 -8.23 10.47 11.77
C SER A 408 -8.00 10.39 10.27
N GLN A 409 -8.58 11.32 9.50
CA GLN A 409 -8.34 11.40 8.06
C GLN A 409 -6.88 11.72 7.75
N GLN A 410 -6.30 12.72 8.42
CA GLN A 410 -4.90 13.08 8.30
C GLN A 410 -3.97 11.92 8.63
N ASP A 411 -4.19 11.26 9.77
CA ASP A 411 -3.38 10.14 10.23
C ASP A 411 -3.39 8.99 9.20
N LEU A 412 -4.55 8.69 8.61
CA LEU A 412 -4.64 7.67 7.56
C LEU A 412 -3.84 8.03 6.31
N GLN A 413 -3.91 9.29 5.84
CA GLN A 413 -3.16 9.71 4.65
C GLN A 413 -1.64 9.76 4.94
N CYS A 414 -1.25 10.12 6.16
CA CYS A 414 0.14 10.06 6.60
C CYS A 414 0.67 8.62 6.63
N LEU A 415 -0.09 7.68 7.20
CA LEU A 415 0.28 6.27 7.21
C LEU A 415 0.49 5.72 5.79
N LYS A 416 -0.44 6.02 4.88
CA LYS A 416 -0.31 5.66 3.46
C LYS A 416 0.95 6.24 2.82
N SER A 417 1.23 7.52 3.09
CA SER A 417 2.44 8.17 2.60
C SER A 417 3.71 7.51 3.14
N ARG A 418 3.78 7.26 4.46
CA ARG A 418 4.90 6.55 5.10
C ARG A 418 5.09 5.15 4.51
N MET A 419 4.02 4.41 4.26
CA MET A 419 4.08 3.10 3.60
C MET A 419 4.66 3.21 2.18
N ALA A 420 4.23 4.20 1.39
CA ALA A 420 4.78 4.45 0.05
C ALA A 420 6.28 4.78 0.10
N ILE A 421 6.69 5.68 1.00
CA ILE A 421 8.11 5.98 1.25
C ILE A 421 8.86 4.72 1.68
N GLY A 422 8.26 3.91 2.54
CA GLY A 422 8.81 2.61 2.96
C GLY A 422 9.02 1.65 1.79
N PHE A 423 8.13 1.61 0.80
CA PHE A 423 8.34 0.81 -0.41
C PHE A 423 9.51 1.31 -1.25
N LEU A 424 9.66 2.63 -1.37
CA LEU A 424 10.75 3.25 -2.15
C LEU A 424 12.11 3.07 -1.45
N LEU A 425 12.19 3.30 -0.14
CA LEU A 425 13.45 3.32 0.61
C LEU A 425 13.77 1.99 1.30
N GLY A 426 12.77 1.36 1.92
CA GLY A 426 12.92 0.16 2.74
C GLY A 426 13.22 -1.12 1.95
N PHE A 427 12.81 -1.19 0.68
CA PHE A 427 13.08 -2.39 -0.14
C PHE A 427 14.56 -2.59 -0.46
N GLU A 428 15.30 -1.51 -0.73
CA GLU A 428 16.74 -1.58 -1.06
C GLU A 428 17.61 -1.98 0.14
N GLY A 429 17.07 -1.83 1.34
CA GLY A 429 17.64 -2.32 2.59
C GLY A 429 17.23 -3.75 2.95
N SER A 430 16.53 -4.47 2.06
CA SER A 430 16.09 -5.84 2.36
C SER A 430 17.27 -6.68 2.83
N PHE A 431 17.12 -7.19 4.05
CA PHE A 431 18.10 -8.02 4.73
C PHE A 431 18.71 -9.00 3.73
N GLY A 432 20.04 -9.11 3.73
CA GLY A 432 20.78 -10.05 2.90
C GLY A 432 20.98 -9.70 1.43
N HIS A 433 20.49 -8.56 0.93
CA HIS A 433 20.86 -8.09 -0.42
C HIS A 433 22.18 -7.29 -0.39
N ALA A 434 23.15 -7.74 -1.19
CA ALA A 434 24.53 -7.26 -1.20
C ALA A 434 24.74 -5.85 -1.83
N LYS A 435 23.75 -4.95 -1.84
CA LYS A 435 23.75 -3.74 -2.69
C LYS A 435 23.60 -2.37 -2.04
N MET A 436 23.69 -2.22 -0.72
CA MET A 436 24.06 -0.90 -0.18
C MET A 436 25.57 -0.70 -0.33
N LYS A 437 25.99 -0.15 -1.48
CA LYS A 437 27.39 0.21 -1.77
C LYS A 437 27.97 1.23 -0.78
N SER A 438 27.13 1.87 0.04
CA SER A 438 27.58 2.73 1.14
C SER A 438 27.06 2.21 2.48
N THR A 439 27.93 2.09 3.47
CA THR A 439 27.55 1.91 4.88
C THR A 439 26.82 3.14 5.44
N SER A 440 26.85 4.26 4.71
CA SER A 440 26.21 5.53 5.05
C SER A 440 24.67 5.46 5.00
N SER A 441 24.10 4.61 4.13
CA SER A 441 22.65 4.59 3.88
C SER A 441 21.83 3.90 4.97
N THR A 442 22.38 2.92 5.69
CA THR A 442 21.65 2.29 6.82
C THR A 442 21.68 3.14 8.09
N VAL A 443 22.70 4.00 8.24
CA VAL A 443 22.77 4.99 9.32
C VAL A 443 21.83 6.17 9.03
N ALA A 444 21.77 6.63 7.78
CA ALA A 444 20.81 7.65 7.35
C ALA A 444 19.35 7.16 7.46
N ALA A 445 19.08 5.88 7.16
CA ALA A 445 17.73 5.31 7.27
C ALA A 445 17.19 5.24 8.70
N ASN A 446 18.06 5.24 9.73
CA ASN A 446 17.70 5.27 11.15
C ASN A 446 17.81 6.67 11.77
N ALA A 447 17.89 7.72 10.95
CA ALA A 447 17.89 9.09 11.46
C ALA A 447 16.54 9.37 12.17
N PRO A 448 16.54 10.02 13.35
CA PRO A 448 15.32 10.35 14.08
C PRO A 448 14.31 11.18 13.27
N GLU A 449 14.80 11.96 12.31
CA GLU A 449 14.01 12.83 11.42
C GLU A 449 13.59 12.13 10.12
N SER A 450 13.77 10.81 10.02
CA SER A 450 13.40 10.05 8.83
C SER A 450 11.87 10.09 8.60
N PRO A 451 11.39 10.30 7.37
CA PRO A 451 9.95 10.18 7.03
C PRO A 451 9.34 8.84 7.42
N MET A 452 10.17 7.80 7.48
CA MET A 452 9.71 6.45 7.77
C MET A 452 9.34 6.28 9.25
N VAL A 453 9.74 7.19 10.14
CA VAL A 453 9.42 7.10 11.57
C VAL A 453 7.91 7.27 11.76
N MET A 454 7.30 6.24 12.34
CA MET A 454 5.87 6.18 12.62
C MET A 454 5.51 6.93 13.91
N THR A 455 4.26 7.37 13.99
CA THR A 455 3.61 7.86 15.22
C THR A 455 2.82 6.73 15.90
N GLU A 456 2.35 6.97 17.13
CA GLU A 456 1.46 6.00 17.81
C GLU A 456 0.17 5.76 17.01
N SER A 457 -0.42 6.82 16.44
CA SER A 457 -1.62 6.71 15.59
C SER A 457 -1.38 5.91 14.32
N ASP A 458 -0.19 6.00 13.70
CA ASP A 458 0.16 5.15 12.56
C ASP A 458 0.18 3.67 12.96
N ALA A 459 0.75 3.35 14.12
CA ALA A 459 0.85 1.98 14.61
C ALA A 459 -0.54 1.38 14.88
N GLU A 460 -1.43 2.15 15.52
CA GLU A 460 -2.82 1.75 15.76
C GLU A 460 -3.58 1.53 14.44
N LEU A 461 -3.50 2.49 13.51
CA LEU A 461 -4.15 2.40 12.21
C LEU A 461 -3.62 1.24 11.38
N LEU A 462 -2.30 0.97 11.41
CA LEU A 462 -1.71 -0.16 10.68
C LEU A 462 -2.21 -1.51 11.19
N VAL A 463 -2.38 -1.66 12.51
CA VAL A 463 -2.96 -2.85 13.13
C VAL A 463 -4.43 -3.01 12.75
N GLU A 464 -5.21 -1.93 12.83
CA GLU A 464 -6.61 -1.95 12.39
C GLU A 464 -6.71 -2.33 10.91
N PHE A 465 -5.86 -1.75 10.06
CA PHE A 465 -5.86 -2.00 8.62
C PHE A 465 -5.53 -3.46 8.32
N LEU A 466 -4.51 -4.02 8.99
CA LEU A 466 -4.15 -5.43 8.85
C LEU A 466 -5.30 -6.34 9.31
N ALA A 467 -5.85 -6.12 10.50
CA ALA A 467 -6.95 -6.91 11.05
C ALA A 467 -8.16 -6.93 10.11
N ARG A 468 -8.59 -5.76 9.64
CA ARG A 468 -9.72 -5.64 8.72
C ARG A 468 -9.44 -6.28 7.37
N SER A 469 -8.23 -6.13 6.83
CA SER A 469 -7.86 -6.72 5.53
C SER A 469 -7.87 -8.25 5.56
N LEU A 470 -7.39 -8.86 6.65
CA LEU A 470 -7.42 -10.32 6.86
C LEU A 470 -8.84 -10.91 6.90
N HIS A 471 -9.85 -10.08 7.12
CA HIS A 471 -11.26 -10.47 7.14
C HIS A 471 -12.06 -9.88 5.97
N LEU A 472 -11.40 -9.22 5.01
CA LEU A 472 -12.03 -8.52 3.89
C LEU A 472 -13.11 -7.50 4.36
N ARG A 473 -12.86 -6.80 5.47
CA ARG A 473 -13.76 -5.78 6.04
C ARG A 473 -13.25 -4.37 5.71
N GLY A 474 -14.17 -3.46 5.38
CA GLY A 474 -13.85 -2.04 5.26
C GLY A 474 -14.05 -1.28 6.58
N LYS A 475 -13.59 -0.04 6.63
CA LYS A 475 -13.94 0.93 7.69
C LYS A 475 -14.94 1.94 7.15
N LYS A 476 -15.98 2.25 7.94
CA LYS A 476 -16.95 3.31 7.66
C LYS A 476 -16.67 4.51 8.56
N GLY A 477 -17.03 5.72 8.12
CA GLY A 477 -16.91 6.95 8.92
C GLY A 477 -15.63 7.73 8.66
N ALA A 478 -15.07 8.34 9.70
CA ALA A 478 -13.77 9.02 9.61
C ALA A 478 -12.68 8.02 9.24
N ALA A 479 -11.73 8.42 8.37
CA ALA A 479 -10.71 7.51 7.85
C ALA A 479 -11.32 6.25 7.20
N ALA A 480 -12.47 6.38 6.53
CA ALA A 480 -13.08 5.26 5.83
C ALA A 480 -12.15 4.72 4.75
N PHE A 481 -12.07 3.40 4.64
CA PHE A 481 -11.38 2.72 3.56
C PHE A 481 -12.15 1.46 3.16
N SER A 482 -12.07 1.13 1.88
CA SER A 482 -12.64 -0.12 1.37
C SER A 482 -11.75 -1.30 1.76
N ALA A 483 -12.36 -2.47 2.03
CA ALA A 483 -11.66 -3.74 2.18
C ALA A 483 -10.75 -4.06 0.97
N THR A 484 -11.13 -3.56 -0.21
CA THR A 484 -10.44 -3.79 -1.48
C THR A 484 -9.46 -2.68 -1.87
N ALA A 485 -9.29 -1.66 -1.00
CA ALA A 485 -8.44 -0.51 -1.32
C ALA A 485 -6.96 -0.89 -1.38
N MET A 486 -6.51 -1.78 -0.50
CA MET A 486 -5.18 -2.38 -0.53
C MET A 486 -5.28 -3.88 -0.28
N SER A 487 -4.45 -4.65 -0.98
CA SER A 487 -4.30 -6.07 -0.67
C SER A 487 -3.61 -6.24 0.69
N THR A 488 -3.97 -7.30 1.42
CA THR A 488 -3.26 -7.68 2.65
C THR A 488 -1.76 -7.86 2.40
N GLY A 489 -1.38 -8.35 1.21
CA GLY A 489 0.02 -8.41 0.78
C GLY A 489 0.75 -7.07 0.80
N TYR A 490 0.14 -5.99 0.30
CA TYR A 490 0.75 -4.66 0.34
C TYR A 490 0.83 -4.07 1.76
N ILE A 491 -0.14 -4.39 2.62
CA ILE A 491 -0.11 -3.97 4.03
C ILE A 491 1.06 -4.67 4.76
N LEU A 492 1.18 -5.99 4.60
CA LEU A 492 2.26 -6.77 5.20
C LEU A 492 3.64 -6.38 4.65
N PHE A 493 3.73 -6.14 3.34
CA PHE A 493 4.94 -5.62 2.72
C PHE A 493 5.30 -4.23 3.27
N GLY A 494 4.32 -3.35 3.46
CA GLY A 494 4.51 -2.00 4.00
C GLY A 494 4.98 -2.02 5.45
N LEU A 495 4.36 -2.87 6.28
CA LEU A 495 4.79 -3.13 7.65
C LEU A 495 6.26 -3.58 7.69
N ARG A 496 6.62 -4.57 6.87
CA ARG A 496 8.02 -5.05 6.76
C ARG A 496 8.98 -3.92 6.40
N CYS A 497 8.62 -3.09 5.41
CA CYS A 497 9.44 -1.98 4.95
C CYS A 497 9.63 -0.92 6.04
N LEU A 498 8.56 -0.54 6.75
CA LEU A 498 8.61 0.42 7.85
C LEU A 498 9.44 -0.11 9.03
N MET A 499 9.37 -1.41 9.29
CA MET A 499 10.14 -2.08 10.34
C MET A 499 11.64 -2.19 10.08
N VAL A 500 12.14 -1.79 8.90
CA VAL A 500 13.58 -1.62 8.68
C VAL A 500 14.15 -0.56 9.63
N HIS A 501 13.34 0.43 10.01
CA HIS A 501 13.70 1.41 11.04
C HIS A 501 13.50 0.82 12.44
N THR A 502 14.54 0.78 13.27
CA THR A 502 14.47 0.12 14.59
C THR A 502 13.53 0.81 15.58
N SER A 503 13.44 2.14 15.53
CA SER A 503 12.45 2.89 16.34
C SER A 503 10.99 2.48 16.03
N ASN A 504 10.68 2.09 14.79
CA ASN A 504 9.35 1.59 14.46
C ASN A 504 9.10 0.20 15.06
N GLN A 505 10.13 -0.66 15.14
CA GLN A 505 10.01 -1.96 15.82
C GLN A 505 9.67 -1.75 17.30
N GLU A 506 10.39 -0.87 17.99
CA GLU A 506 10.14 -0.54 19.40
C GLU A 506 8.76 0.08 19.62
N LEU A 507 8.37 1.04 18.76
CA LEU A 507 7.06 1.67 18.79
C LEU A 507 5.93 0.64 18.63
N LEU A 508 6.02 -0.24 17.64
CA LEU A 508 5.01 -1.27 17.39
C LEU A 508 4.91 -2.25 18.55
N VAL A 509 6.03 -2.64 19.18
CA VAL A 509 6.01 -3.48 20.39
C VAL A 509 5.28 -2.78 21.53
N ARG A 510 5.53 -1.47 21.71
CA ARG A 510 4.94 -0.67 22.80
C ARG A 510 3.44 -0.42 22.60
N VAL A 511 3.02 -0.06 21.37
CA VAL A 511 1.64 0.35 21.07
C VAL A 511 0.75 -0.84 20.76
N ALA A 512 1.21 -1.77 19.93
CA ALA A 512 0.40 -2.88 19.41
C ALA A 512 0.79 -4.24 20.01
N GLY A 513 2.09 -4.46 20.22
CA GLY A 513 2.66 -5.64 20.86
C GLY A 513 2.03 -6.96 20.41
N ARG A 514 1.42 -7.66 21.36
CA ARG A 514 0.77 -8.97 21.17
C ARG A 514 -0.32 -8.96 20.11
N ILE A 515 -1.06 -7.86 19.93
CA ILE A 515 -2.14 -7.78 18.94
C ILE A 515 -1.54 -7.97 17.55
N LEU A 516 -0.54 -7.15 17.21
CA LEU A 516 0.14 -7.23 15.92
C LEU A 516 0.78 -8.60 15.71
N ASN A 517 1.49 -9.12 16.71
CA ASN A 517 2.14 -10.44 16.62
C ASN A 517 1.13 -11.56 16.34
N SER A 518 -0.07 -11.48 16.94
CA SER A 518 -1.14 -12.46 16.72
C SER A 518 -1.72 -12.36 15.31
N LEU A 519 -1.93 -11.13 14.78
CA LEU A 519 -2.37 -10.91 13.40
C LEU A 519 -1.35 -11.42 12.38
N LEU A 520 -0.05 -11.21 12.65
CA LEU A 520 1.03 -11.74 11.81
C LEU A 520 1.05 -13.27 11.85
N MET A 521 0.89 -13.87 13.03
CA MET A 521 0.78 -15.33 13.15
C MET A 521 -0.46 -15.86 12.41
N LYS A 522 -1.60 -15.16 12.50
CA LYS A 522 -2.83 -15.51 11.77
C LYS A 522 -2.62 -15.44 10.26
N ALA A 523 -1.93 -14.42 9.74
CA ALA A 523 -1.61 -14.32 8.32
C ALA A 523 -0.77 -15.53 7.84
N ILE A 524 0.25 -15.92 8.60
CA ILE A 524 1.07 -17.11 8.30
C ILE A 524 0.19 -18.37 8.35
N ALA A 525 -0.66 -18.50 9.38
CA ALA A 525 -1.54 -19.63 9.55
C ALA A 525 -2.51 -19.79 8.37
N ILE A 526 -3.20 -18.71 7.96
CA ILE A 526 -4.09 -18.68 6.78
C ILE A 526 -3.35 -19.21 5.55
N HIS A 527 -2.14 -18.71 5.27
CA HIS A 527 -1.37 -19.17 4.11
C HIS A 527 -1.05 -20.66 4.15
N THR A 528 -0.69 -21.18 5.33
CA THR A 528 -0.29 -22.58 5.51
C THR A 528 -1.45 -23.58 5.53
N SER A 529 -2.61 -23.19 6.08
CA SER A 529 -3.78 -24.06 6.19
C SER A 529 -4.65 -24.00 4.93
N ARG A 530 -4.79 -22.81 4.35
CA ARG A 530 -5.65 -22.54 3.19
C ARG A 530 -5.04 -21.43 2.33
N PRO A 531 -4.11 -21.78 1.41
CA PRO A 531 -3.57 -20.81 0.47
C PRO A 531 -4.69 -20.01 -0.20
N SER A 532 -4.70 -18.71 0.04
CA SER A 532 -5.73 -17.78 -0.40
C SER A 532 -5.06 -16.66 -1.20
N ALA A 533 -5.76 -16.12 -2.20
CA ALA A 533 -5.29 -14.96 -2.95
C ALA A 533 -5.08 -13.72 -2.05
N MET A 534 -5.70 -13.70 -0.87
CA MET A 534 -5.54 -12.63 0.12
C MET A 534 -4.16 -12.66 0.81
N VAL A 535 -3.68 -13.85 1.17
CA VAL A 535 -2.35 -14.05 1.79
C VAL A 535 -1.58 -15.07 0.95
N ASP A 536 -0.96 -14.55 -0.11
CA ASP A 536 -0.08 -15.34 -0.95
C ASP A 536 1.27 -15.64 -0.26
N ALA A 537 2.14 -16.39 -0.94
CA ALA A 537 3.43 -16.79 -0.38
C ALA A 537 4.32 -15.60 -0.01
N LYS A 538 4.22 -14.50 -0.76
CA LYS A 538 5.00 -13.30 -0.51
C LYS A 538 4.48 -12.54 0.71
N ALA A 539 3.17 -12.39 0.82
CA ALA A 539 2.51 -11.81 1.99
C ALA A 539 2.83 -12.61 3.27
N ALA A 540 2.79 -13.95 3.21
CA ALA A 540 3.15 -14.82 4.33
C ALA A 540 4.63 -14.67 4.73
N GLU A 541 5.55 -14.53 3.75
CA GLU A 541 6.94 -14.21 4.02
C GLU A 541 7.09 -12.87 4.73
N ASP A 542 6.42 -11.82 4.25
CA ASP A 542 6.51 -10.50 4.85
C ASP A 542 5.94 -10.48 6.29
N ALA A 543 4.88 -11.27 6.55
CA ALA A 543 4.37 -11.50 7.90
C ALA A 543 5.37 -12.25 8.80
N CYS A 544 5.93 -13.36 8.32
CA CYS A 544 6.92 -14.16 9.04
C CYS A 544 8.18 -13.35 9.35
N PHE A 545 8.65 -12.56 8.38
CA PHE A 545 9.80 -11.68 8.53
C PHE A 545 9.54 -10.59 9.58
N SER A 546 8.38 -9.94 9.53
CA SER A 546 8.00 -8.91 10.51
C SER A 546 7.89 -9.49 11.91
N LEU A 547 7.29 -10.68 12.06
CA LEU A 547 7.19 -11.37 13.35
C LEU A 547 8.57 -11.75 13.89
N TYR A 548 9.48 -12.20 13.02
CA TYR A 548 10.88 -12.45 13.37
C TYR A 548 11.56 -11.19 13.92
N LEU A 549 11.39 -10.03 13.28
CA LEU A 549 11.96 -8.77 13.78
C LEU A 549 11.40 -8.40 15.17
N LEU A 550 10.08 -8.51 15.37
CA LEU A 550 9.43 -8.21 16.66
C LEU A 550 9.85 -9.19 17.76
N SER A 551 10.23 -10.42 17.43
CA SER A 551 10.69 -11.40 18.42
C SER A 551 11.95 -10.96 19.19
N ASN A 552 12.73 -9.99 18.68
CA ASN A 552 13.84 -9.39 19.41
C ASN A 552 13.43 -8.73 20.73
N TYR A 553 12.18 -8.27 20.82
CA TYR A 553 11.63 -7.62 22.01
C TYR A 553 10.77 -8.58 22.84
N GLY A 554 10.41 -9.74 22.29
CA GLY A 554 9.55 -10.75 22.91
C GLY A 554 10.21 -11.58 24.01
N PHE A 555 11.53 -11.44 24.23
CA PHE A 555 12.23 -12.11 25.33
C PHE A 555 11.97 -11.48 26.71
N LYS A 556 11.52 -10.22 26.73
CA LYS A 556 11.27 -9.45 27.96
C LYS A 556 9.85 -8.93 28.08
N ASN A 557 9.16 -8.82 26.95
CA ASN A 557 7.80 -8.34 26.87
C ASN A 557 6.91 -9.47 26.39
N PRO A 558 5.63 -9.52 26.82
CA PRO A 558 4.66 -10.47 26.28
C PRO A 558 4.65 -10.40 24.75
N PHE A 559 5.04 -11.51 24.12
CA PHE A 559 5.21 -11.60 22.68
C PHE A 559 3.94 -12.07 22.00
N LEU A 560 3.38 -13.18 22.47
CA LEU A 560 2.13 -13.75 22.00
C LEU A 560 1.22 -14.09 23.19
N PRO A 561 -0.10 -14.25 22.97
CA PRO A 561 -1.03 -14.71 24.01
C PRO A 561 -0.75 -16.14 24.43
N SER A 562 -1.16 -16.50 25.66
CA SER A 562 -0.89 -17.83 26.24
C SER A 562 -1.50 -18.98 25.44
N TRP A 563 -2.66 -18.81 24.80
CA TRP A 563 -3.32 -19.87 24.02
C TRP A 563 -2.56 -20.31 22.75
N LEU A 564 -1.59 -19.50 22.29
CA LEU A 564 -0.74 -19.85 21.15
C LEU A 564 0.46 -20.73 21.54
N ASP A 565 0.64 -20.98 22.82
CA ASP A 565 1.67 -21.86 23.36
C ASP A 565 1.09 -22.89 24.31
N ASP A 566 1.81 -23.99 24.49
CA ASP A 566 1.44 -25.04 25.44
C ASP A 566 2.73 -25.49 26.15
N GLU A 567 2.62 -25.87 27.42
CA GLU A 567 3.75 -26.42 28.16
C GLU A 567 4.33 -27.66 27.44
N ASP A 568 3.47 -28.43 26.77
CA ASP A 568 3.88 -29.44 25.81
C ASP A 568 4.17 -28.79 24.46
N GLU A 569 5.45 -28.64 24.14
CA GLU A 569 5.91 -28.07 22.87
C GLU A 569 5.30 -28.76 21.63
N SER A 570 4.89 -30.03 21.74
CA SER A 570 4.23 -30.75 20.64
C SER A 570 2.80 -30.27 20.36
N LEU A 571 2.20 -29.56 21.31
CA LEU A 571 0.86 -28.97 21.23
C LEU A 571 0.88 -27.47 20.91
N SER A 572 2.03 -26.80 21.01
CA SER A 572 2.17 -25.37 20.75
C SER A 572 1.69 -24.99 19.33
N VAL A 573 0.68 -24.12 19.25
CA VAL A 573 0.05 -23.72 17.98
C VAL A 573 1.00 -22.84 17.17
N SER A 574 1.63 -21.86 17.82
CA SER A 574 2.62 -20.97 17.20
C SER A 574 3.77 -21.76 16.54
N ALA A 575 4.24 -22.77 17.26
CA ALA A 575 5.21 -23.72 16.79
C ALA A 575 4.74 -24.42 15.50
N LYS A 576 3.54 -25.00 15.48
CA LYS A 576 3.00 -25.72 14.33
C LYS A 576 2.78 -24.82 13.12
N VAL A 577 2.31 -23.60 13.30
CA VAL A 577 2.16 -22.61 12.22
C VAL A 577 3.49 -22.33 11.56
N VAL A 578 4.51 -21.95 12.34
CA VAL A 578 5.83 -21.60 11.79
C VAL A 578 6.50 -22.81 11.12
N LYS A 579 6.33 -24.01 11.67
CA LYS A 579 6.87 -25.24 11.06
C LYS A 579 6.16 -25.57 9.75
N SER A 580 4.83 -25.46 9.70
CA SER A 580 4.05 -25.66 8.48
C SER A 580 4.49 -24.70 7.39
N TYR A 581 4.69 -23.43 7.73
CA TYR A 581 5.23 -22.42 6.81
C TYR A 581 6.60 -22.83 6.30
N LEU A 582 7.54 -23.14 7.20
CA LEU A 582 8.91 -23.55 6.85
C LEU A 582 8.97 -24.74 5.87
N ASP A 583 8.00 -25.66 5.96
CA ASP A 583 7.92 -26.85 5.11
C ASP A 583 7.23 -26.60 3.76
N MET A 584 6.66 -25.41 3.52
CA MET A 584 6.05 -25.08 2.24
C MET A 584 7.11 -24.92 1.13
N PRO A 585 6.87 -25.45 -0.07
CA PRO A 585 7.82 -25.36 -1.19
C PRO A 585 7.98 -23.94 -1.74
N SER A 586 7.03 -23.04 -1.45
CA SER A 586 7.02 -21.65 -1.90
C SER A 586 7.90 -20.72 -1.06
N VAL A 587 8.45 -21.19 0.06
CA VAL A 587 9.24 -20.34 0.97
C VAL A 587 10.59 -20.00 0.38
N THR A 588 10.88 -18.71 0.28
CA THR A 588 12.19 -18.23 -0.18
C THR A 588 13.25 -18.39 0.92
N PRO A 589 14.56 -18.26 0.62
CA PRO A 589 15.60 -18.29 1.63
C PRO A 589 15.37 -17.31 2.79
N LEU A 590 14.76 -16.15 2.51
CA LEU A 590 14.44 -15.17 3.54
C LEU A 590 13.35 -15.67 4.49
N GLY A 591 12.22 -16.11 3.95
CA GLY A 591 11.15 -16.71 4.75
C GLY A 591 11.65 -17.90 5.56
N LYS A 592 12.53 -18.72 4.96
CA LYS A 592 13.16 -19.87 5.62
C LYS A 592 13.98 -19.43 6.83
N HIS A 593 14.89 -18.47 6.65
CA HIS A 593 15.70 -17.92 7.74
C HIS A 593 14.81 -17.35 8.86
N SER A 594 13.82 -16.53 8.52
CA SER A 594 12.91 -15.95 9.52
C SER A 594 12.13 -16.98 10.30
N ALA A 595 11.61 -18.01 9.63
CA ALA A 595 10.91 -19.11 10.27
C ALA A 595 11.85 -19.92 11.19
N GLU A 596 13.06 -20.25 10.73
CA GLU A 596 14.07 -20.92 11.55
C GLU A 596 14.44 -20.09 12.80
N GLN A 597 14.66 -18.78 12.64
CA GLN A 597 14.93 -17.88 13.77
C GLN A 597 13.77 -17.86 14.75
N LEU A 598 12.52 -17.80 14.28
CA LEU A 598 11.35 -17.87 15.16
C LEU A 598 11.35 -19.20 15.93
N LEU A 599 11.51 -20.34 15.24
CA LEU A 599 11.54 -21.67 15.87
C LEU A 599 12.64 -21.79 16.94
N PHE A 600 13.83 -21.25 16.68
CA PHE A 600 14.92 -21.22 17.66
C PHE A 600 14.60 -20.40 18.90
N ARG A 601 13.76 -19.37 18.76
CA ARG A 601 13.45 -18.40 19.81
C ARG A 601 12.21 -18.74 20.61
N LEU A 602 11.20 -19.41 20.04
CA LEU A 602 9.87 -19.60 20.64
C LEU A 602 9.92 -19.99 22.14
N LYS A 603 10.73 -20.98 22.51
CA LYS A 603 10.90 -21.45 23.91
C LYS A 603 11.36 -20.37 24.90
N PHE A 604 11.99 -19.32 24.40
CA PHE A 604 12.53 -18.22 25.21
C PHE A 604 11.69 -16.94 25.10
N LEU A 605 10.65 -16.92 24.27
CA LEU A 605 9.73 -15.79 24.16
C LEU A 605 8.66 -15.88 25.26
N VAL A 606 8.13 -14.73 25.65
CA VAL A 606 7.13 -14.64 26.72
C VAL A 606 5.72 -14.82 26.13
N PHE A 607 5.01 -15.86 26.58
CA PHE A 607 3.61 -16.12 26.24
C PHE A 607 2.72 -15.85 27.44
N GLU A 608 1.98 -14.75 27.38
CA GLU A 608 1.20 -14.27 28.52
C GLU A 608 -0.08 -13.58 28.08
N GLY A 609 -1.09 -13.56 28.96
CA GLY A 609 -2.35 -12.84 28.81
C GLY A 609 -3.41 -13.57 27.98
N GLU A 610 -4.67 -13.24 28.26
CA GLU A 610 -5.83 -13.73 27.52
C GLU A 610 -6.11 -12.83 26.31
N VAL A 611 -6.79 -13.37 25.28
CA VAL A 611 -7.13 -12.57 24.09
C VAL A 611 -8.03 -11.39 24.43
N PHE A 612 -8.90 -11.54 25.42
CA PHE A 612 -9.81 -10.48 25.86
C PHE A 612 -9.06 -9.27 26.43
N ASP A 613 -7.85 -9.48 26.96
CA ASP A 613 -7.01 -8.39 27.49
C ASP A 613 -6.34 -7.58 26.36
N LEU A 614 -6.40 -8.07 25.12
CA LEU A 614 -5.76 -7.45 23.96
C LEU A 614 -6.68 -6.48 23.22
N ILE A 615 -7.98 -6.49 23.51
CA ILE A 615 -8.94 -5.72 22.73
C ILE A 615 -8.97 -4.29 23.27
N PRO A 616 -8.66 -3.28 22.44
CA PRO A 616 -8.74 -1.91 22.89
C PRO A 616 -10.19 -1.56 23.23
N GLN A 617 -10.38 -0.79 24.30
CA GLN A 617 -11.71 -0.40 24.78
C GLN A 617 -12.50 0.45 23.77
N ASN A 618 -11.84 0.98 22.74
CA ASN A 618 -12.46 1.79 21.69
C ASN A 618 -13.35 0.96 20.73
N GLY A 619 -13.30 -0.37 20.79
CA GLY A 619 -14.17 -1.27 20.01
C GLY A 619 -13.81 -1.38 18.53
N GLU A 620 -12.63 -0.92 18.11
CA GLU A 620 -12.22 -0.98 16.70
C GLU A 620 -11.78 -2.39 16.26
N LEU A 621 -11.29 -3.21 17.19
CA LEU A 621 -10.90 -4.60 16.97
C LEU A 621 -11.87 -5.56 17.66
N ALA A 622 -12.20 -6.67 16.99
CA ALA A 622 -12.99 -7.74 17.57
C ALA A 622 -12.10 -8.89 18.04
N VAL A 623 -12.59 -9.68 19.00
CA VAL A 623 -11.95 -10.94 19.44
C VAL A 623 -11.63 -11.84 18.25
N THR A 624 -12.57 -11.94 17.32
CA THR A 624 -12.48 -12.75 16.10
C THR A 624 -11.37 -12.31 15.15
N ASP A 625 -10.89 -11.06 15.28
CA ASP A 625 -9.76 -10.60 14.46
C ASP A 625 -8.46 -11.31 14.83
N ILE A 626 -8.33 -11.68 16.10
CA ILE A 626 -7.11 -12.22 16.70
C ILE A 626 -7.14 -13.76 16.73
N PHE A 627 -8.31 -14.35 17.01
CA PHE A 627 -8.46 -15.80 17.04
C PHE A 627 -8.34 -16.43 15.65
N PHE A 628 -7.81 -17.64 15.62
CA PHE A 628 -7.83 -18.47 14.42
C PHE A 628 -9.22 -19.07 14.26
N GLU A 629 -9.66 -19.15 13.01
CA GLU A 629 -10.86 -19.86 12.63
C GLU A 629 -10.72 -21.37 12.94
N ASP A 630 -11.85 -22.04 13.17
CA ASP A 630 -11.87 -23.46 13.56
C ASP A 630 -11.17 -24.35 12.53
N ASP A 631 -11.28 -24.04 11.24
CA ASP A 631 -10.62 -24.79 10.16
C ASP A 631 -9.09 -24.65 10.20
N ILE A 632 -8.57 -23.47 10.58
CA ILE A 632 -7.14 -23.26 10.82
C ILE A 632 -6.68 -24.05 12.05
N MET A 633 -7.46 -24.02 13.13
CA MET A 633 -7.13 -24.76 14.35
C MET A 633 -7.13 -26.27 14.13
N ASP A 634 -8.10 -26.79 13.37
CA ASP A 634 -8.17 -28.19 12.97
C ASP A 634 -6.94 -28.57 12.14
N ALA A 635 -6.58 -27.77 11.13
CA ALA A 635 -5.38 -28.00 10.32
C ALA A 635 -4.10 -28.02 11.19
N MET A 636 -3.98 -27.11 12.16
CA MET A 636 -2.83 -27.08 13.08
C MET A 636 -2.83 -28.27 14.04
N SER A 637 -3.98 -28.86 14.38
CA SER A 637 -4.02 -30.05 15.23
C SER A 637 -3.34 -31.27 14.58
N GLU A 638 -3.39 -31.36 13.25
CA GLU A 638 -2.84 -32.47 12.45
C GLU A 638 -1.31 -32.39 12.26
N VAL A 639 -0.72 -31.19 12.43
CA VAL A 639 0.71 -30.97 12.24
C VAL A 639 1.50 -31.62 13.38
N GLN A 640 2.39 -32.55 13.01
CA GLN A 640 3.31 -33.21 13.95
C GLN A 640 4.64 -32.47 14.01
N LEU A 641 5.04 -32.05 15.20
CA LEU A 641 6.35 -31.46 15.43
C LEU A 641 7.37 -32.57 15.71
N GLN A 642 8.26 -32.81 14.75
CA GLN A 642 9.47 -33.59 15.02
C GLN A 642 10.38 -32.81 15.98
N PHE A 643 11.18 -33.55 16.78
CA PHE A 643 12.07 -32.98 17.79
C PHE A 643 12.80 -31.73 17.28
N ARG A 644 12.63 -30.62 17.99
CA ARG A 644 13.21 -29.32 17.62
C ARG A 644 14.61 -29.17 18.17
N LEU A 645 15.52 -28.72 17.31
CA LEU A 645 16.75 -28.09 17.77
C LEU A 645 16.37 -26.73 18.35
N HIS A 646 16.54 -26.57 19.66
CA HIS A 646 16.41 -25.26 20.30
C HIS A 646 17.62 -24.39 19.98
N GLY A 647 17.37 -23.10 19.77
CA GLY A 647 18.45 -22.12 19.66
C GLY A 647 19.18 -21.92 20.98
N ALA A 648 20.22 -21.11 20.92
CA ALA A 648 20.97 -20.66 22.06
C ALA A 648 20.08 -19.82 22.99
N ARG A 649 20.22 -20.06 24.30
CA ARG A 649 19.57 -19.24 25.31
C ARG A 649 20.10 -17.80 25.26
N PRO A 650 19.24 -16.77 25.22
CA PRO A 650 19.69 -15.39 25.21
C PRO A 650 20.34 -15.00 26.53
N LYS A 651 21.48 -14.29 26.47
CA LYS A 651 22.13 -13.71 27.65
C LYS A 651 21.63 -12.31 27.91
N LYS A 652 21.55 -11.90 29.17
CA LYS A 652 21.08 -10.56 29.58
C LYS A 652 21.79 -9.41 28.86
N GLU A 653 23.09 -9.56 28.60
CA GLU A 653 23.95 -8.54 27.99
C GLU A 653 23.59 -8.19 26.54
N ILE A 654 22.83 -9.03 25.82
CA ILE A 654 22.58 -8.81 24.39
C ILE A 654 21.44 -7.82 24.10
N PHE A 655 20.73 -7.34 25.13
CA PHE A 655 19.47 -6.63 25.00
C PHE A 655 19.54 -5.11 25.24
N ASP A 656 20.14 -4.67 26.36
CA ASP A 656 19.99 -3.27 26.83
C ASP A 656 21.32 -2.52 26.84
N ARG A 657 22.25 -2.89 25.97
CA ARG A 657 23.58 -2.29 25.93
C ARG A 657 24.00 -2.03 24.50
N SER A 658 24.19 -0.75 24.19
CA SER A 658 24.63 -0.31 22.87
C SER A 658 25.99 -0.89 22.52
N ILE A 659 26.10 -1.38 21.29
CA ILE A 659 27.31 -2.01 20.76
C ILE A 659 27.77 -1.30 19.50
N LEU A 660 29.09 -1.13 19.38
CA LEU A 660 29.77 -0.54 18.24
C LEU A 660 30.35 -1.63 17.35
N ARG A 661 30.14 -1.51 16.04
CA ARG A 661 30.77 -2.33 15.00
C ARG A 661 31.78 -1.51 14.23
N ARG A 662 32.96 -2.10 14.02
CA ARG A 662 33.98 -1.53 13.14
C ARG A 662 34.62 -2.60 12.27
N ARG A 663 35.01 -2.25 11.04
CA ARG A 663 35.77 -3.17 10.17
C ARG A 663 37.14 -3.46 10.78
N LYS A 664 37.52 -4.75 10.80
CA LYS A 664 38.88 -5.14 11.18
C LYS A 664 39.88 -4.48 10.21
N PRO A 665 40.94 -3.80 10.69
CA PRO A 665 41.94 -3.22 9.82
C PRO A 665 42.58 -4.30 8.93
N ARG A 666 42.90 -3.95 7.67
CA ARG A 666 43.76 -4.79 6.81
C ARG A 666 45.18 -4.73 7.39
N ASP A 667 45.93 -5.83 7.27
CA ASP A 667 47.29 -5.92 7.78
C ASP A 667 48.14 -4.73 7.28
N GLY A 668 48.79 -4.03 8.22
CA GLY A 668 49.59 -2.83 7.93
C GLY A 668 48.88 -1.48 8.06
N ASN A 669 47.54 -1.42 8.11
CA ASN A 669 46.82 -0.17 8.33
C ASN A 669 46.52 0.07 9.82
N THR A 670 46.86 1.26 10.31
CA THR A 670 46.42 1.72 11.63
C THR A 670 44.90 1.74 11.69
N ALA A 671 44.37 1.23 12.79
CA ALA A 671 42.96 1.13 13.02
C ALA A 671 42.34 2.55 13.09
N ALA A 672 41.35 2.88 12.24
CA ALA A 672 40.57 4.11 12.37
C ALA A 672 40.04 4.29 13.80
N PRO A 673 40.09 5.48 14.40
CA PRO A 673 39.65 5.64 15.78
C PRO A 673 38.14 5.41 15.95
N TRP A 674 37.69 5.01 17.16
CA TRP A 674 36.28 4.68 17.44
C TRP A 674 35.37 5.91 17.41
N ASP A 675 35.94 7.12 17.46
CA ASP A 675 35.27 8.40 17.28
C ASP A 675 34.97 8.74 15.81
N ASN A 676 35.47 7.97 14.84
CA ASN A 676 35.18 8.21 13.43
C ASN A 676 33.80 7.64 13.06
N ALA A 677 32.77 8.48 13.22
CA ALA A 677 31.38 8.18 12.90
C ALA A 677 31.15 7.65 11.48
N ALA A 678 32.00 8.00 10.50
CA ALA A 678 31.89 7.47 9.14
C ALA A 678 32.32 5.99 9.01
N SER A 679 33.05 5.46 10.01
CA SER A 679 33.65 4.11 9.98
C SER A 679 33.12 3.16 11.05
N VAL A 680 32.34 3.68 12.00
CA VAL A 680 31.76 2.95 13.14
C VAL A 680 30.25 2.98 13.03
N ALA A 681 29.62 1.81 13.14
CA ALA A 681 28.17 1.72 13.23
C ALA A 681 27.78 1.44 14.69
N THR A 682 26.81 2.20 15.20
CA THR A 682 26.23 2.02 16.54
C THR A 682 24.91 1.28 16.44
N PHE A 683 24.68 0.36 17.37
CA PHE A 683 23.45 -0.40 17.52
C PHE A 683 22.99 -0.30 18.97
N SER A 684 21.68 -0.27 19.23
CA SER A 684 21.19 -0.20 20.61
C SER A 684 21.41 -1.50 21.38
N SER A 685 21.62 -2.62 20.69
CA SER A 685 21.87 -3.92 21.30
C SER A 685 22.67 -4.86 20.40
N ALA A 686 23.31 -5.87 20.99
CA ALA A 686 23.98 -6.93 20.25
C ALA A 686 22.99 -7.71 19.37
N LEU A 687 21.75 -7.88 19.82
CA LEU A 687 20.72 -8.58 19.05
C LEU A 687 20.27 -7.79 17.81
N GLN A 688 20.17 -6.46 17.91
CA GLN A 688 19.93 -5.61 16.73
C GLN A 688 21.13 -5.62 15.77
N ALA A 689 22.35 -5.62 16.29
CA ALA A 689 23.55 -5.71 15.46
C ALA A 689 23.58 -6.99 14.61
N VAL A 690 23.07 -8.11 15.15
CA VAL A 690 22.97 -9.38 14.42
C VAL A 690 22.00 -9.32 13.25
N GLN A 691 20.92 -8.55 13.33
CA GLN A 691 19.98 -8.44 12.22
C GLN A 691 20.72 -8.01 10.93
N GLN A 692 21.71 -7.10 11.01
CA GLN A 692 22.52 -6.70 9.85
C GLN A 692 23.61 -7.71 9.43
N LEU A 693 23.86 -8.76 10.21
CA LEU A 693 24.91 -9.74 9.98
C LEU A 693 24.41 -11.11 9.55
N SER A 694 23.25 -11.55 10.03
CA SER A 694 22.85 -12.95 9.92
C SER A 694 22.37 -13.29 8.51
N PHE A 695 21.36 -12.58 8.01
CA PHE A 695 20.79 -12.90 6.72
C PHE A 695 21.59 -12.29 5.55
N GLY A 696 21.99 -13.13 4.60
CA GLY A 696 22.75 -12.82 3.37
C GLY A 696 24.22 -12.41 3.53
N SER A 697 24.77 -12.51 4.73
CA SER A 697 26.22 -12.42 4.91
C SER A 697 26.91 -13.72 4.50
N SER A 698 27.70 -13.67 3.43
CA SER A 698 28.57 -14.78 3.03
C SER A 698 29.64 -15.14 4.09
N LYS A 699 29.77 -14.32 5.14
CA LYS A 699 30.75 -14.46 6.21
C LYS A 699 30.28 -15.35 7.37
N VAL A 700 28.99 -15.68 7.44
CA VAL A 700 28.44 -16.56 8.47
C VAL A 700 28.22 -17.93 7.84
N ARG A 701 29.10 -18.90 8.14
CA ARG A 701 28.95 -20.29 7.69
C ARG A 701 28.78 -21.18 8.92
N HIS A 702 27.53 -21.41 9.32
CA HIS A 702 27.20 -22.42 10.31
C HIS A 702 26.71 -23.69 9.60
N VAL A 703 27.24 -24.84 10.02
CA VAL A 703 26.94 -26.15 9.42
C VAL A 703 25.48 -26.57 9.72
N ASP A 704 24.93 -26.11 10.84
CA ASP A 704 23.64 -26.55 11.40
C ASP A 704 22.54 -25.46 11.34
N GLY A 705 22.68 -24.49 10.44
CA GLY A 705 21.78 -23.33 10.36
C GLY A 705 22.29 -22.12 11.15
N ILE A 706 21.77 -20.93 10.82
CA ILE A 706 22.17 -19.67 11.48
C ILE A 706 21.35 -19.51 12.75
N ASP A 707 21.97 -19.19 13.89
CA ASP A 707 21.26 -18.85 15.13
C ASP A 707 21.66 -17.45 15.59
N ASP A 708 20.75 -16.51 15.41
CA ASP A 708 21.00 -15.10 15.70
C ASP A 708 21.29 -14.83 17.17
N VAL A 709 20.69 -15.60 18.08
CA VAL A 709 20.91 -15.42 19.52
C VAL A 709 22.31 -15.91 19.89
N MET A 710 22.76 -17.02 19.28
CA MET A 710 24.14 -17.48 19.41
C MET A 710 25.14 -16.43 18.89
N ILE A 711 24.88 -15.86 17.71
CA ILE A 711 25.71 -14.80 17.13
C ILE A 711 25.75 -13.61 18.09
N ALA A 712 24.61 -13.14 18.59
CA ALA A 712 24.52 -11.98 19.48
C ALA A 712 25.28 -12.22 20.79
N ASN A 713 25.16 -13.44 21.34
CA ASN A 713 25.92 -13.87 22.51
C ASN A 713 27.44 -13.83 22.23
N ASN A 714 27.89 -14.20 21.03
CA ASN A 714 29.30 -14.11 20.64
C ASN A 714 29.75 -12.66 20.42
N LEU A 715 28.90 -11.79 19.84
CA LEU A 715 29.21 -10.36 19.72
C LEU A 715 29.42 -9.71 21.09
N ALA A 716 28.53 -9.99 22.05
CA ALA A 716 28.65 -9.51 23.42
C ALA A 716 29.96 -9.99 24.08
N LYS A 717 30.32 -11.27 23.91
CA LYS A 717 31.61 -11.81 24.37
C LYS A 717 32.80 -11.10 23.73
N CYS A 718 32.78 -10.85 22.42
CA CYS A 718 33.81 -10.09 21.73
C CYS A 718 33.93 -8.66 22.27
N ALA A 719 32.82 -7.98 22.51
CA ALA A 719 32.80 -6.64 23.11
C ALA A 719 33.33 -6.62 24.55
N ASN A 720 33.20 -7.74 25.28
CA ASN A 720 33.86 -7.96 26.58
C ASN A 720 35.34 -8.39 26.48
N GLY A 721 35.93 -8.38 25.28
CA GLY A 721 37.34 -8.76 25.06
C GLY A 721 37.62 -10.25 25.00
N GLN A 722 36.58 -11.11 24.97
CA GLN A 722 36.76 -12.56 24.85
C GLN A 722 37.08 -12.95 23.40
N ARG A 723 37.91 -13.99 23.22
CA ARG A 723 38.27 -14.53 21.90
C ARG A 723 37.18 -15.48 21.41
N THR A 724 36.14 -14.92 20.80
CA THR A 724 35.08 -15.67 20.10
C THR A 724 34.98 -15.25 18.64
N GLU A 725 34.08 -15.88 17.89
CA GLU A 725 33.82 -15.51 16.50
C GLU A 725 33.29 -14.07 16.40
N ALA A 726 34.06 -13.22 15.70
CA ALA A 726 33.77 -11.79 15.55
C ALA A 726 33.22 -11.43 14.15
N TYR A 727 33.01 -12.44 13.30
CA TYR A 727 32.43 -12.33 11.95
C TYR A 727 33.11 -11.30 11.03
N GLY A 728 34.42 -11.14 11.20
CA GLY A 728 35.24 -10.21 10.41
C GLY A 728 35.17 -8.73 10.85
N PHE A 729 34.62 -8.46 12.03
CA PHE A 729 34.52 -7.12 12.61
C PHE A 729 35.22 -7.05 13.98
N MET A 730 35.42 -5.83 14.46
CA MET A 730 35.73 -5.53 15.85
C MET A 730 34.46 -5.01 16.53
N TRP A 731 34.23 -5.48 17.75
CA TRP A 731 33.06 -5.15 18.55
C TRP A 731 33.51 -4.53 19.86
N SER A 732 32.83 -3.48 20.27
CA SER A 732 33.03 -2.81 21.56
C SER A 732 31.67 -2.38 22.10
N TRP A 733 31.53 -2.32 23.41
CA TRP A 733 30.40 -1.59 23.97
C TRP A 733 30.62 -0.09 23.79
N GLU A 734 29.53 0.66 23.61
CA GLU A 734 29.61 2.11 23.41
C GLU A 734 30.20 2.82 24.64
N ASP A 735 29.80 2.39 25.84
CA ASP A 735 30.28 2.91 27.12
C ASP A 735 31.77 2.63 27.39
N THR A 736 32.35 1.59 26.78
CA THR A 736 33.78 1.25 26.92
C THR A 736 34.65 1.74 25.77
N ALA A 737 34.06 2.26 24.69
CA ALA A 737 34.77 2.60 23.46
C ALA A 737 35.84 3.69 23.67
N ASN A 738 35.50 4.73 24.44
CA ASN A 738 36.40 5.84 24.75
C ASN A 738 37.62 5.37 25.54
N GLU A 739 37.42 4.47 26.50
CA GLU A 739 38.51 3.89 27.30
C GLU A 739 39.43 3.03 26.44
N ILE A 740 38.86 2.21 25.56
CA ILE A 740 39.63 1.37 24.62
C ILE A 740 40.45 2.25 23.67
N GLN A 741 39.87 3.33 23.16
CA GLN A 741 40.59 4.26 22.29
C GLN A 741 41.73 4.97 23.02
N LEU A 742 41.51 5.38 24.27
CA LEU A 742 42.54 5.99 25.11
C LEU A 742 43.69 5.00 25.38
N ASN A 743 43.36 3.74 25.66
CA ASN A 743 44.32 2.66 25.89
C ASN A 743 45.11 2.30 24.61
N MET A 744 44.47 2.33 23.43
CA MET A 744 45.15 2.16 22.15
C MET A 744 46.12 3.31 21.86
N LYS A 745 45.73 4.57 22.14
CA LYS A 745 46.64 5.73 22.01
C LYS A 745 47.86 5.59 22.93
N ARG A 746 47.66 5.19 24.20
CA ARG A 746 48.76 4.94 25.15
C ARG A 746 49.70 3.83 24.71
N ARG A 747 49.19 2.76 24.10
CA ARG A 747 50.04 1.67 23.56
C ARG A 747 50.76 2.08 22.28
N GLY A 748 50.13 2.92 21.45
CA GLY A 748 50.77 3.50 20.27
C GLY A 748 51.93 4.42 20.63
N SER A 749 51.80 5.24 21.67
CA SER A 749 52.90 6.09 22.16
C SER A 749 54.04 5.27 22.77
N LEU A 750 53.73 4.24 23.56
CA LEU A 750 54.75 3.35 24.14
C LEU A 750 55.56 2.58 23.08
N ASN A 751 54.96 2.25 21.94
CA ASN A 751 55.67 1.60 20.83
C ASN A 751 56.42 2.60 19.94
N ALA A 752 56.01 3.88 19.89
CA ALA A 752 56.75 4.93 19.19
C ALA A 752 58.06 5.28 19.92
N ASP A 753 58.06 5.25 21.25
CA ASP A 753 59.24 5.52 22.08
C ASP A 753 60.30 4.40 22.06
N PHE A 754 59.98 3.23 21.49
CA PHE A 754 60.91 2.10 21.33
C PHE A 754 61.44 1.92 19.89
N GLN A 755 61.11 2.82 18.95
CA GLN A 755 61.82 2.88 17.68
C GLN A 755 63.17 3.58 17.89
N GLU A 756 64.25 2.78 18.01
CA GLU A 756 65.62 3.27 18.07
C GLU A 756 65.91 4.25 16.90
N PRO A 757 66.53 5.41 17.18
CA PRO A 757 66.98 6.33 16.14
C PRO A 757 68.24 5.75 15.48
N GLY A 758 68.08 4.83 14.53
CA GLY A 758 69.24 4.08 14.02
C GLY A 758 69.03 3.19 12.81
N ALA A 759 68.34 3.65 11.77
CA ALA A 759 68.53 3.07 10.43
C ALA A 759 68.26 4.13 9.36
N SER A 760 69.35 4.69 8.85
CA SER A 760 69.37 5.58 7.69
C SER A 760 68.83 4.88 6.46
N ASN A 761 67.98 5.60 5.74
CA ASN A 761 67.43 5.28 4.43
C ASN A 761 68.53 4.79 3.46
N SER A 762 68.31 3.61 2.86
CA SER A 762 68.86 3.31 1.54
C SER A 762 67.75 3.50 0.51
N THR A 763 67.97 4.52 -0.32
CA THR A 763 67.17 4.91 -1.48
C THR A 763 67.25 3.78 -2.51
N PHE A 764 66.15 3.07 -2.74
CA PHE A 764 65.95 2.32 -3.97
C PHE A 764 64.92 3.04 -4.82
N ALA A 765 65.42 3.68 -5.88
CA ALA A 765 64.61 4.15 -6.99
C ALA A 765 64.07 2.95 -7.75
N SER A 766 62.75 2.91 -7.95
CA SER A 766 62.14 2.11 -9.01
C SER A 766 61.25 3.03 -9.84
N ASN A 767 61.63 3.14 -11.11
CA ASN A 767 61.00 3.92 -12.16
C ASN A 767 59.56 3.51 -12.45
N ASP A 768 58.80 4.53 -12.85
CA ASP A 768 57.70 4.56 -13.83
C ASP A 768 57.26 3.25 -14.50
N THR A 769 55.94 3.04 -14.63
CA THR A 769 55.20 3.34 -15.89
C THR A 769 53.72 2.92 -15.81
N SER A 770 52.87 3.73 -16.45
CA SER A 770 51.56 3.41 -17.05
C SER A 770 50.34 3.23 -16.14
N SER A 771 49.14 3.72 -16.46
CA SER A 771 48.64 4.55 -17.56
C SER A 771 47.23 5.00 -17.22
N THR A 772 46.93 6.21 -17.65
CA THR A 772 45.62 6.81 -17.92
C THR A 772 44.71 5.91 -18.78
N ILE A 773 43.39 6.20 -18.75
CA ILE A 773 42.28 5.77 -19.65
C ILE A 773 41.39 4.63 -19.12
N PHE A 774 40.18 4.98 -18.66
CA PHE A 774 38.94 4.65 -19.38
C PHE A 774 37.72 5.37 -18.78
N SER A 775 37.25 6.39 -19.50
CA SER A 775 35.85 6.83 -19.56
C SER A 775 35.12 5.98 -20.61
N ARG A 776 34.04 5.28 -20.23
CA ARG A 776 33.00 4.71 -21.12
C ARG A 776 31.72 4.67 -20.27
N LEU A 777 30.79 5.61 -20.48
CA LEU A 777 29.61 5.45 -21.34
C LEU A 777 28.97 4.06 -21.19
N PHE A 778 27.95 3.97 -20.33
CA PHE A 778 26.98 2.87 -20.35
C PHE A 778 25.93 3.18 -21.41
N THR A 779 26.04 2.52 -22.56
CA THR A 779 24.91 2.26 -23.45
C THR A 779 24.21 0.98 -22.96
N CYS A 780 22.90 1.07 -22.73
CA CYS A 780 22.02 -0.07 -22.46
C CYS A 780 22.17 -1.14 -23.55
N GLY A 781 22.55 -2.35 -23.15
CA GLY A 781 22.53 -3.53 -24.00
C GLY A 781 21.32 -4.39 -23.66
N ASN A 782 20.45 -4.56 -24.64
CA ASN A 782 19.36 -5.53 -24.69
C ASN A 782 19.85 -6.93 -24.27
N VAL A 783 19.18 -7.54 -23.31
CA VAL A 783 19.30 -8.97 -23.04
C VAL A 783 18.12 -9.66 -23.71
N GLU A 784 18.38 -10.24 -24.88
CA GLU A 784 17.54 -11.26 -25.48
C GLU A 784 17.55 -12.50 -24.58
N THR A 785 16.37 -12.89 -24.11
CA THR A 785 16.09 -14.20 -23.52
C THR A 785 15.91 -15.22 -24.64
N THR A 786 16.76 -16.24 -24.69
CA THR A 786 16.51 -17.47 -25.47
C THR A 786 16.14 -18.62 -24.53
N ALA A 787 14.95 -19.16 -24.79
CA ALA A 787 14.39 -20.50 -24.53
C ALA A 787 14.58 -21.16 -23.15
#